data_AF-A0A8J3ZZM4-F1
#
_entry.id   AF-A0A8J3ZZM4-F1
#
_cell.length_a   1.000
_cell.length_b   1.000
_cell.length_c   1.000
_cell.angle_alpha   90.00
_cell.angle_beta   90.00
_cell.angle_gamma   90.00
#
_symmetry.space_group_name_H-M   'P 1'
#
loop_
_entity.id
_entity.type
_entity.pdbx_description
1 polymer ?
#
loop_
_entity_poly.entity_id
_entity_poly.type
_entity_poly.pdbx_seq_one_letter_code
_entity_poly.pdbx_strand_id
1 'polypeptide(L)'
;MLVAVGAALLTFVAAAVYVLTVGDGRTGWATSAGRAADTVVAGRVTDDGLRLEHPRGALLDIPADALPVGTEVRLALNRPDELDRLGPLQPDGTAWAIDASVQPSRPVSFTMPYTAAKLPPDAQPLAVTFDELAGLWLPVETTVDTAGGRLTATLPTFSVKTWIADRIADASGPASWLEYQTWKVFGNRAEKPGCGTDAPPGWVSQFITVPDDNAQLFACLGATTNGFYLNVANNRGFPVALELDEPFTAASPSRWEDGLSGIAAELFARTGNRRLLLMPTGSARIEYDPVATENGSIEGHVRRDSTALLMYLAVELAREAGADLKLANGKQLGLWTLECFGRMFSATGQVLTGDPVAAANQMTGCLEDTLTHEVRLWGFDPDEQSGQRLWSHDADRLPPDARRAVKALRVLRALDIAKWTQTAADLFIVDNNPAADLVDVAVHWRGAPKWGAGAEGGIHLYRFPAVVAGAAGESGRHTSTEIAGHAYPQSTGAWVGCGQPATLAYRIEGDYRRLKGTVGLAPHTPAGLTVRVTVTADGRELAVRDVTPARPAPIDLDVSTVRDLRFAVVRVGGECGTSSTAYGVLGDAYLVGDASTPMPELPAGYVGTWTGQMTQPGSPQSPYSMTVVVRAGATNAEIGTVSYPALGCSGTWTLRRAQRSRVEVVEHITVNGQCVVDVPLEIRPTADGRLYVAGAGDTAPTVWATLTRTG
;
A
#
# COMPACT_ATOMS: atom_id res chain seq x y z
N MET A 1 -7.30 -31.71 4.70
CA MET A 1 -8.76 -31.68 4.45
C MET A 1 -9.16 -30.45 3.61
N LEU A 2 -8.75 -29.22 3.97
CA LEU A 2 -8.98 -27.99 3.17
C LEU A 2 -8.36 -28.01 1.75
N VAL A 3 -7.13 -28.51 1.59
CA VAL A 3 -6.46 -28.64 0.27
C VAL A 3 -7.21 -29.62 -0.66
N ALA A 4 -7.82 -30.67 -0.10
CA ALA A 4 -8.59 -31.65 -0.88
C ALA A 4 -9.96 -31.10 -1.33
N VAL A 5 -10.56 -30.19 -0.55
CA VAL A 5 -11.81 -29.49 -0.89
C VAL A 5 -11.56 -28.47 -2.00
N GLY A 6 -10.44 -27.72 -1.95
CA GLY A 6 -10.05 -26.77 -3.00
C GLY A 6 -9.79 -27.43 -4.36
N ALA A 7 -9.03 -28.54 -4.38
CA ALA A 7 -8.76 -29.29 -5.60
C ALA A 7 -10.04 -29.92 -6.21
N ALA A 8 -10.96 -30.41 -5.35
CA ALA A 8 -12.24 -30.96 -5.80
C ALA A 8 -13.16 -29.89 -6.40
N LEU A 9 -13.19 -28.69 -5.81
CA LEU A 9 -13.99 -27.57 -6.32
C LEU A 9 -13.47 -27.06 -7.67
N LEU A 10 -12.14 -26.95 -7.84
CA LEU A 10 -11.51 -26.55 -9.10
C LEU A 10 -11.80 -27.54 -10.24
N THR A 11 -11.75 -28.84 -9.92
CA THR A 11 -12.07 -29.92 -10.86
C THR A 11 -13.55 -29.90 -11.25
N PHE A 12 -14.44 -29.58 -10.30
CA PHE A 12 -15.89 -29.49 -10.54
C PHE A 12 -16.27 -28.28 -11.40
N VAL A 13 -15.61 -27.12 -11.19
CA VAL A 13 -15.81 -25.92 -12.00
C VAL A 13 -15.28 -26.11 -13.42
N ALA A 14 -14.08 -26.69 -13.58
CA ALA A 14 -13.51 -27.00 -14.90
C ALA A 14 -14.38 -28.02 -15.67
N ALA A 15 -14.88 -29.07 -15.00
CA ALA A 15 -15.77 -30.06 -15.61
C ALA A 15 -17.15 -29.48 -15.97
N ALA A 16 -17.70 -28.58 -15.15
CA ALA A 16 -18.96 -27.90 -15.44
C ALA A 16 -18.86 -26.95 -16.64
N VAL A 17 -17.75 -26.22 -16.80
CA VAL A 17 -17.47 -25.38 -17.97
C VAL A 17 -17.29 -26.24 -19.25
N TYR A 18 -16.64 -27.40 -19.12
CA TYR A 18 -16.44 -28.35 -20.22
C TYR A 18 -17.74 -28.99 -20.73
N VAL A 19 -18.66 -29.39 -19.84
CA VAL A 19 -19.93 -30.02 -20.23
C VAL A 19 -20.92 -29.01 -20.84
N LEU A 20 -20.77 -27.71 -20.59
CA LEU A 20 -21.71 -26.67 -21.00
C LEU A 20 -21.39 -26.01 -22.36
N THR A 21 -20.24 -26.30 -22.98
CA THR A 21 -19.72 -25.55 -24.14
C THR A 21 -19.61 -26.35 -25.45
N VAL A 22 -19.73 -27.68 -25.43
CA VAL A 22 -19.54 -28.56 -26.63
C VAL A 22 -20.79 -28.65 -27.52
N GLY A 23 -21.59 -27.57 -27.61
CA GLY A 23 -22.92 -27.62 -28.19
C GLY A 23 -23.34 -26.44 -29.07
N ASP A 24 -22.47 -25.89 -29.91
CA ASP A 24 -22.87 -25.42 -31.26
C ASP A 24 -21.68 -24.91 -32.10
N GLY A 25 -21.47 -25.54 -33.27
CA GLY A 25 -20.31 -25.35 -34.14
C GLY A 25 -20.42 -24.22 -35.18
N ARG A 26 -20.84 -23.00 -34.80
CA ARG A 26 -20.80 -21.83 -35.71
C ARG A 26 -20.57 -20.50 -34.98
N THR A 27 -19.31 -20.18 -34.71
CA THR A 27 -18.87 -18.78 -34.64
C THR A 27 -18.31 -18.40 -36.02
N GLY A 28 -18.76 -17.30 -36.59
CA GLY A 28 -18.22 -16.76 -37.85
C GLY A 28 -16.89 -16.07 -37.58
N TRP A 29 -15.79 -16.69 -38.02
CA TRP A 29 -14.43 -16.16 -37.89
C TRP A 29 -14.12 -15.20 -39.02
N ALA A 30 -13.96 -13.92 -38.69
CA ALA A 30 -13.50 -12.91 -39.63
C ALA A 30 -12.48 -11.96 -38.94
N THR A 31 -11.21 -12.09 -39.36
CA THR A 31 -10.20 -11.02 -39.58
C THR A 31 -9.08 -10.70 -38.58
N SER A 32 -8.87 -11.40 -37.46
CA SER A 32 -7.59 -11.21 -36.71
C SER A 32 -6.40 -11.93 -37.38
N ALA A 33 -6.62 -13.04 -38.08
CA ALA A 33 -5.56 -13.78 -38.81
C ALA A 33 -5.00 -13.05 -40.05
N GLY A 34 -5.45 -11.82 -40.35
CA GLY A 34 -5.09 -11.07 -41.54
C GLY A 34 -3.76 -10.28 -41.48
N ARG A 35 -3.08 -10.23 -40.32
CA ARG A 35 -1.82 -9.49 -40.18
C ARG A 35 -0.65 -10.39 -39.82
N ALA A 36 -0.13 -11.05 -40.87
CA ALA A 36 1.26 -11.44 -41.05
C ALA A 36 1.89 -12.37 -39.98
N ALA A 37 1.45 -13.62 -39.94
CA ALA A 37 2.34 -14.72 -39.55
C ALA A 37 3.45 -14.89 -40.61
N ASP A 38 4.70 -15.14 -40.19
CA ASP A 38 5.84 -15.23 -41.11
C ASP A 38 5.78 -16.46 -42.03
N THR A 39 5.08 -17.52 -41.61
CA THR A 39 4.84 -18.75 -42.38
C THR A 39 3.59 -19.44 -41.85
N VAL A 40 2.74 -19.94 -42.74
CA VAL A 40 1.54 -20.73 -42.42
C VAL A 40 1.63 -22.05 -43.18
N VAL A 41 1.49 -23.16 -42.48
CA VAL A 41 1.34 -24.49 -43.07
C VAL A 41 -0.10 -24.94 -42.88
N ALA A 42 -0.73 -25.44 -43.95
CA ALA A 42 -2.12 -25.89 -43.91
C ALA A 42 -2.23 -27.29 -44.50
N GLY A 43 -3.20 -28.06 -44.00
CA GLY A 43 -3.57 -29.36 -44.56
C GLY A 43 -5.00 -29.73 -44.20
N ARG A 44 -5.49 -30.80 -44.82
CA ARG A 44 -6.84 -31.33 -44.57
C ARG A 44 -6.74 -32.69 -43.91
N VAL A 45 -7.56 -32.91 -42.90
CA VAL A 45 -7.66 -34.19 -42.19
C VAL A 45 -8.11 -35.29 -43.15
N THR A 46 -7.38 -36.40 -43.18
CA THR A 46 -7.72 -37.61 -43.95
C THR A 46 -8.28 -38.69 -43.00
N ASP A 47 -8.64 -39.86 -43.54
CA ASP A 47 -9.06 -41.00 -42.72
C ASP A 47 -7.97 -41.46 -41.73
N ASP A 48 -6.69 -41.21 -42.05
CA ASP A 48 -5.54 -41.54 -41.21
C ASP A 48 -5.19 -40.41 -40.21
N GLY A 49 -5.90 -39.28 -40.24
CA GLY A 49 -5.64 -38.09 -39.43
C GLY A 49 -4.94 -36.97 -40.22
N LEU A 50 -4.16 -36.14 -39.53
CA LEU A 50 -3.36 -35.08 -40.16
C LEU A 50 -2.05 -34.86 -39.41
N ARG A 51 -0.96 -34.81 -40.16
CA ARG A 51 0.36 -34.43 -39.66
C ARG A 51 0.86 -33.19 -40.39
N LEU A 52 1.02 -32.08 -39.67
CA LEU A 52 1.55 -30.82 -40.20
C LEU A 52 2.93 -30.54 -39.61
N GLU A 53 3.93 -30.35 -40.45
CA GLU A 53 5.26 -29.94 -40.04
C GLU A 53 5.53 -28.51 -40.51
N HIS A 54 5.79 -27.62 -39.55
CA HIS A 54 6.17 -26.24 -39.82
C HIS A 54 7.67 -26.14 -40.15
N PRO A 55 8.13 -25.28 -41.08
CA PRO A 55 9.55 -25.15 -41.44
C PRO A 55 10.49 -24.78 -40.29
N ARG A 56 9.95 -24.29 -39.17
CA ARG A 56 10.69 -24.04 -37.93
C ARG A 56 10.71 -25.24 -36.97
N GLY A 57 10.38 -26.44 -37.43
CA GLY A 57 10.53 -27.70 -36.68
C GLY A 57 9.37 -28.07 -35.74
N ALA A 58 8.30 -27.28 -35.69
CA ALA A 58 7.09 -27.66 -34.97
C ALA A 58 6.27 -28.67 -35.77
N LEU A 59 5.60 -29.56 -35.05
CA LEU A 59 4.85 -30.69 -35.58
C LEU A 59 3.51 -30.76 -34.86
N LEU A 60 2.42 -30.67 -35.61
CA LEU A 60 1.07 -30.93 -35.14
C LEU A 60 0.63 -32.30 -35.66
N ASP A 61 0.30 -33.20 -34.74
CA ASP A 61 -0.15 -34.56 -35.03
C ASP A 61 -1.60 -34.72 -34.52
N ILE A 62 -2.52 -34.84 -35.46
CA ILE A 62 -3.96 -34.98 -35.24
C ILE A 62 -4.33 -36.43 -35.60
N PRO A 63 -4.62 -37.27 -34.60
CA PRO A 63 -4.82 -38.69 -34.82
C PRO A 63 -6.22 -38.96 -35.34
N ALA A 64 -6.36 -39.76 -36.42
CA ALA A 64 -7.60 -40.19 -37.08
C ALA A 64 -8.87 -39.38 -36.70
N ASP A 65 -10.00 -39.99 -36.39
CA ASP A 65 -11.20 -39.47 -35.68
C ASP A 65 -11.18 -38.22 -34.74
N ALA A 66 -10.05 -37.59 -34.41
CA ALA A 66 -10.00 -36.36 -33.62
C ALA A 66 -10.71 -35.16 -34.29
N LEU A 67 -10.79 -35.14 -35.63
CA LEU A 67 -11.51 -34.14 -36.41
C LEU A 67 -12.26 -34.78 -37.58
N PRO A 68 -13.34 -34.16 -38.09
CA PRO A 68 -13.99 -34.62 -39.31
C PRO A 68 -13.05 -34.61 -40.51
N VAL A 69 -13.09 -35.67 -41.33
CA VAL A 69 -12.34 -35.76 -42.59
C VAL A 69 -12.67 -34.55 -43.48
N GLY A 70 -11.63 -33.96 -44.07
CA GLY A 70 -11.72 -32.76 -44.90
C GLY A 70 -11.62 -31.44 -44.13
N THR A 71 -11.65 -31.45 -42.79
CA THR A 71 -11.41 -30.26 -41.96
C THR A 71 -10.04 -29.67 -42.31
N GLU A 72 -10.01 -28.39 -42.67
CA GLU A 72 -8.77 -27.66 -42.90
C GLU A 72 -8.19 -27.20 -41.57
N VAL A 73 -6.92 -27.51 -41.33
CA VAL A 73 -6.16 -27.07 -40.16
C VAL A 73 -4.96 -26.27 -40.62
N ARG A 74 -4.68 -25.18 -39.93
CA ARG A 74 -3.57 -24.27 -40.18
C ARG A 74 -2.68 -24.19 -38.94
N LEU A 75 -1.38 -24.30 -39.15
CA LEU A 75 -0.35 -24.11 -38.14
C LEU A 75 0.51 -22.92 -38.56
N ALA A 76 0.58 -21.90 -37.70
CA ALA A 76 1.31 -20.67 -37.94
C ALA A 76 2.16 -20.29 -36.74
N LEU A 77 3.21 -19.51 -36.98
CA LEU A 77 3.99 -18.87 -35.93
C LEU A 77 3.53 -17.43 -35.75
N ASN A 78 3.09 -17.07 -34.55
CA ASN A 78 2.66 -15.71 -34.22
C ASN A 78 3.88 -14.80 -34.02
N ARG A 79 3.69 -13.52 -34.30
CA ARG A 79 4.68 -12.49 -33.97
C ARG A 79 4.58 -12.10 -32.49
N PRO A 80 5.70 -11.76 -31.83
CA PRO A 80 5.71 -11.37 -30.42
C PRO A 80 4.78 -10.18 -30.10
N ASP A 81 4.62 -9.20 -30.99
CA ASP A 81 3.80 -8.00 -30.79
C ASP A 81 2.28 -8.29 -30.72
N GLU A 82 1.83 -9.45 -31.20
CA GLU A 82 0.45 -9.89 -31.03
C GLU A 82 0.18 -10.54 -29.66
N LEU A 83 1.23 -10.86 -28.90
CA LEU A 83 1.13 -11.45 -27.55
C LEU A 83 0.97 -10.37 -26.48
N ASP A 84 1.56 -9.19 -26.67
CA ASP A 84 1.48 -8.05 -25.74
C ASP A 84 0.03 -7.62 -25.43
N ARG A 85 -0.91 -7.93 -26.32
CA ARG A 85 -2.35 -7.65 -26.12
C ARG A 85 -3.07 -8.63 -25.20
N LEU A 86 -2.45 -9.77 -24.87
CA LEU A 86 -3.07 -10.89 -24.15
C LEU A 86 -2.46 -11.13 -22.76
N GLY A 87 -1.67 -10.17 -22.25
CA GLY A 87 -1.14 -10.16 -20.90
C GLY A 87 0.39 -10.28 -20.82
N PRO A 88 0.97 -10.11 -19.62
CA PRO A 88 2.40 -9.86 -19.38
C PRO A 88 3.27 -11.14 -19.41
N LEU A 89 3.07 -12.02 -20.39
CA LEU A 89 4.00 -13.13 -20.64
C LEU A 89 5.22 -12.58 -21.39
N GLN A 90 6.42 -12.82 -20.86
CA GLN A 90 7.65 -12.19 -21.37
C GLN A 90 7.93 -12.55 -22.85
N PRO A 91 8.52 -11.62 -23.64
CA PRO A 91 8.61 -11.71 -25.10
C PRO A 91 9.61 -12.74 -25.66
N ASP A 92 10.33 -13.48 -24.82
CA ASP A 92 11.38 -14.40 -25.27
C ASP A 92 10.83 -15.77 -25.72
N GLY A 93 9.54 -16.04 -25.46
CA GLY A 93 8.86 -17.28 -25.86
C GLY A 93 8.35 -17.27 -27.31
N THR A 94 8.35 -18.46 -27.92
CA THR A 94 7.80 -18.67 -29.28
C THR A 94 6.32 -19.01 -29.19
N ALA A 95 5.43 -18.19 -29.75
CA ALA A 95 4.00 -18.46 -29.79
C ALA A 95 3.55 -19.06 -31.12
N TRP A 96 2.76 -20.11 -31.05
CA TRP A 96 2.18 -20.82 -32.19
C TRP A 96 0.68 -20.58 -32.24
N ALA A 97 0.13 -20.39 -33.43
CA ALA A 97 -1.31 -20.38 -33.68
C ALA A 97 -1.72 -21.67 -34.38
N ILE A 98 -2.73 -22.34 -33.84
CA ILE A 98 -3.39 -23.48 -34.47
C ILE A 98 -4.82 -23.08 -34.74
N ASP A 99 -5.20 -23.06 -36.01
CA ASP A 99 -6.52 -22.62 -36.47
C ASP A 99 -7.21 -23.77 -37.20
N ALA A 100 -8.43 -24.09 -36.78
CA ALA A 100 -9.31 -25.05 -37.42
C ALA A 100 -10.77 -24.62 -37.24
N SER A 101 -11.62 -24.94 -38.21
CA SER A 101 -13.05 -24.61 -38.14
C SER A 101 -13.84 -25.40 -37.10
N VAL A 102 -13.25 -26.45 -36.52
CA VAL A 102 -13.87 -27.36 -35.54
C VAL A 102 -12.86 -27.69 -34.44
N GLN A 103 -13.33 -27.77 -33.20
CA GLN A 103 -12.54 -28.23 -32.05
C GLN A 103 -12.33 -29.75 -32.10
N PRO A 104 -11.18 -30.26 -31.62
CA PRO A 104 -10.91 -31.69 -31.66
C PRO A 104 -11.82 -32.44 -30.68
N SER A 105 -12.32 -33.61 -31.08
CA SER A 105 -13.17 -34.48 -30.26
C SER A 105 -12.39 -35.24 -29.18
N ARG A 106 -11.07 -35.33 -29.34
CA ARG A 106 -10.11 -35.91 -28.40
C ARG A 106 -8.75 -35.18 -28.51
N PRO A 107 -7.88 -35.28 -27.50
CA PRO A 107 -6.63 -34.52 -27.50
C PRO A 107 -5.74 -34.79 -28.71
N VAL A 108 -5.08 -33.74 -29.20
CA VAL A 108 -4.07 -33.78 -30.27
C VAL A 108 -2.67 -33.52 -29.71
N SER A 109 -1.63 -33.93 -30.44
CA SER A 109 -0.25 -33.73 -30.00
C SER A 109 0.41 -32.61 -30.76
N PHE A 110 1.02 -31.67 -30.05
CA PHE A 110 1.77 -30.56 -30.64
C PHE A 110 3.19 -30.53 -30.11
N THR A 111 4.14 -30.93 -30.95
CA THR A 111 5.57 -30.96 -30.63
C THR A 111 6.28 -29.75 -31.21
N MET A 112 6.92 -28.95 -30.38
CA MET A 112 7.65 -27.75 -30.77
C MET A 112 9.13 -27.80 -30.35
N PRO A 113 10.04 -27.15 -31.08
CA PRO A 113 11.42 -27.02 -30.63
C PRO A 113 11.50 -26.09 -29.41
N TYR A 114 12.39 -26.40 -28.48
CA TYR A 114 12.76 -25.50 -27.39
C TYR A 114 14.28 -25.52 -27.16
N THR A 115 14.82 -24.44 -26.62
CA THR A 115 16.26 -24.32 -26.35
C THR A 115 16.51 -24.40 -24.85
N ALA A 116 16.91 -25.58 -24.35
CA ALA A 116 17.17 -25.78 -22.93
C ALA A 116 18.20 -24.79 -22.34
N ALA A 117 19.19 -24.37 -23.14
CA ALA A 117 20.20 -23.39 -22.71
C ALA A 117 19.65 -21.97 -22.44
N LYS A 118 18.43 -21.66 -22.89
CA LYS A 118 17.75 -20.40 -22.55
C LYS A 118 16.98 -20.48 -21.23
N LEU A 119 16.81 -21.68 -20.67
CA LEU A 119 16.14 -21.89 -19.40
C LEU A 119 17.12 -21.74 -18.24
N PRO A 120 16.72 -21.14 -17.11
CA PRO A 120 17.46 -21.24 -15.86
C PRO A 120 17.73 -22.70 -15.47
N PRO A 121 18.79 -22.99 -14.69
CA PRO A 121 19.19 -24.34 -14.31
C PRO A 121 18.10 -25.21 -13.66
N ASP A 122 17.04 -24.61 -13.12
CA ASP A 122 15.95 -25.28 -12.39
C ASP A 122 14.56 -25.07 -13.02
N ALA A 123 14.47 -24.43 -14.18
CA ALA A 123 13.18 -24.19 -14.83
C ALA A 123 12.67 -25.42 -15.59
N GLN A 124 11.39 -25.75 -15.40
CA GLN A 124 10.71 -26.76 -16.22
C GLN A 124 9.93 -26.06 -17.35
N PRO A 125 10.20 -26.39 -18.62
CA PRO A 125 9.46 -25.78 -19.71
C PRO A 125 8.03 -26.34 -19.74
N LEU A 126 7.05 -25.45 -19.92
CA LEU A 126 5.63 -25.78 -19.92
C LEU A 126 4.95 -25.23 -21.17
N ALA A 127 4.06 -26.00 -21.80
CA ALA A 127 3.13 -25.47 -22.79
C ALA A 127 1.85 -24.96 -22.11
N VAL A 128 1.39 -23.79 -22.55
CA VAL A 128 0.10 -23.22 -22.16
C VAL A 128 -0.76 -22.94 -23.40
N THR A 129 -2.07 -23.03 -23.23
CA THR A 129 -3.09 -22.78 -24.26
C THR A 129 -3.99 -21.63 -23.81
N PHE A 130 -4.34 -20.68 -24.68
CA PHE A 130 -5.21 -19.57 -24.30
C PHE A 130 -6.70 -19.92 -24.47
N ASP A 131 -7.43 -20.10 -23.38
CA ASP A 131 -8.88 -20.26 -23.42
C ASP A 131 -9.53 -18.88 -23.67
N GLU A 132 -10.03 -18.66 -24.89
CA GLU A 132 -10.65 -17.38 -25.27
C GLU A 132 -11.96 -17.10 -24.52
N LEU A 133 -12.68 -18.14 -24.09
CA LEU A 133 -13.93 -17.98 -23.35
C LEU A 133 -13.66 -17.52 -21.93
N ALA A 134 -12.62 -18.08 -21.31
CA ALA A 134 -12.19 -17.71 -19.97
C ALA A 134 -11.24 -16.49 -19.96
N GLY A 135 -10.63 -16.14 -21.09
CA GLY A 135 -9.58 -15.12 -21.15
C GLY A 135 -8.32 -15.52 -20.39
N LEU A 136 -8.02 -16.83 -20.30
CA LEU A 136 -6.97 -17.39 -19.44
C LEU A 136 -5.96 -18.22 -20.22
N TRP A 137 -4.71 -18.18 -19.77
CA TRP A 137 -3.70 -19.15 -20.18
C TRP A 137 -3.76 -20.37 -19.27
N LEU A 138 -4.06 -21.53 -19.84
CA LEU A 138 -4.18 -22.79 -19.13
C LEU A 138 -2.98 -23.69 -19.45
N PRO A 139 -2.32 -24.28 -18.45
CA PRO A 139 -1.29 -25.27 -18.70
C PRO A 139 -1.90 -26.51 -19.33
N VAL A 140 -1.17 -27.12 -20.26
CA VAL A 140 -1.54 -28.41 -20.85
C VAL A 140 -0.51 -29.46 -20.48
N GLU A 141 -0.92 -30.73 -20.51
CA GLU A 141 0.00 -31.83 -20.27
C GLU A 141 1.17 -31.71 -21.24
N THR A 142 2.38 -31.65 -20.67
CA THR A 142 3.60 -31.33 -21.40
C THR A 142 4.65 -32.39 -21.11
N THR A 143 5.22 -32.97 -22.16
CA THR A 143 6.36 -33.88 -22.07
C THR A 143 7.59 -33.21 -22.69
N VAL A 144 8.73 -33.34 -22.02
CA VAL A 144 9.97 -32.63 -22.36
C VAL A 144 11.03 -33.64 -22.79
N ASP A 145 11.47 -33.53 -24.04
CA ASP A 145 12.64 -34.25 -24.57
C ASP A 145 13.83 -33.29 -24.60
N THR A 146 14.60 -33.28 -23.51
CA THR A 146 15.80 -32.43 -23.38
C THR A 146 16.92 -32.83 -24.33
N ALA A 147 17.06 -34.12 -24.65
CA ALA A 147 18.09 -34.59 -25.57
C ALA A 147 17.79 -34.17 -27.01
N GLY A 148 16.51 -34.22 -27.41
CA GLY A 148 16.05 -33.78 -28.73
C GLY A 148 15.78 -32.29 -28.85
N GLY A 149 15.75 -31.53 -27.74
CA GLY A 149 15.36 -30.13 -27.72
C GLY A 149 13.89 -29.93 -28.15
N ARG A 150 13.01 -30.85 -27.76
CA ARG A 150 11.59 -30.85 -28.15
C ARG A 150 10.68 -30.85 -26.93
N LEU A 151 9.55 -30.16 -27.05
CA LEU A 151 8.48 -30.13 -26.07
C LEU A 151 7.20 -30.56 -26.75
N THR A 152 6.49 -31.53 -26.19
CA THR A 152 5.23 -32.05 -26.74
C THR A 152 4.09 -31.74 -25.79
N ALA A 153 3.12 -30.98 -26.29
CA ALA A 153 1.91 -30.58 -25.60
C ALA A 153 0.72 -31.43 -26.05
N THR A 154 -0.07 -31.93 -25.10
CA THR A 154 -1.35 -32.61 -25.37
C THR A 154 -2.47 -31.59 -25.31
N LEU A 155 -3.01 -31.18 -26.47
CA LEU A 155 -4.00 -30.11 -26.58
C LEU A 155 -5.42 -30.70 -26.62
N PRO A 156 -6.27 -30.46 -25.60
CA PRO A 156 -7.66 -30.91 -25.61
C PRO A 156 -8.56 -30.04 -26.50
N THR A 157 -8.12 -28.82 -26.81
CA THR A 157 -8.81 -27.85 -27.67
C THR A 157 -7.80 -27.08 -28.50
N PHE A 158 -8.23 -26.61 -29.68
CA PHE A 158 -7.52 -25.56 -30.39
C PHE A 158 -7.86 -24.23 -29.74
N SER A 159 -6.89 -23.67 -29.02
CA SER A 159 -6.86 -22.23 -28.79
C SER A 159 -6.16 -21.55 -29.96
N VAL A 160 -6.47 -20.27 -30.14
CA VAL A 160 -5.80 -19.44 -31.14
C VAL A 160 -4.29 -19.33 -30.88
N LYS A 161 -3.80 -19.65 -29.66
CA LYS A 161 -2.39 -19.47 -29.28
C LYS A 161 -1.88 -20.52 -28.27
N THR A 162 -0.83 -21.25 -28.65
CA THR A 162 -0.02 -22.11 -27.76
C THR A 162 1.35 -21.47 -27.51
N TRP A 163 1.79 -21.39 -26.26
CA TRP A 163 3.03 -20.70 -25.86
C TRP A 163 3.94 -21.60 -25.00
N ILE A 164 5.25 -21.42 -25.12
CA ILE A 164 6.26 -22.06 -24.26
C ILE A 164 6.60 -21.09 -23.13
N ALA A 165 6.22 -21.43 -21.90
CA ALA A 165 6.68 -20.72 -20.73
C ALA A 165 8.10 -21.19 -20.37
N ASP A 166 9.05 -20.27 -20.42
CA ASP A 166 10.45 -20.46 -19.99
C ASP A 166 10.67 -20.13 -18.50
N ARG A 167 9.68 -19.49 -17.87
CA ARG A 167 9.64 -19.18 -16.43
C ARG A 167 8.28 -19.49 -15.82
N ILE A 168 8.19 -20.63 -15.16
CA ILE A 168 7.26 -20.81 -14.02
C ILE A 168 8.10 -21.34 -12.86
N ALA A 169 9.04 -20.51 -12.44
CA ALA A 169 10.04 -20.81 -11.42
C ALA A 169 10.02 -19.78 -10.27
N ASP A 170 8.90 -19.09 -10.06
CA ASP A 170 8.69 -18.45 -8.76
C ASP A 170 8.40 -19.55 -7.72
N ALA A 171 8.86 -19.32 -6.49
CA ALA A 171 9.01 -20.29 -5.40
C ALA A 171 7.73 -21.07 -4.99
N SER A 172 6.59 -20.81 -5.64
CA SER A 172 5.26 -21.36 -5.37
C SER A 172 4.73 -22.33 -6.45
N GLY A 173 5.45 -22.54 -7.56
CA GLY A 173 5.19 -23.58 -8.58
C GLY A 173 4.08 -23.27 -9.60
N PRO A 174 3.82 -24.16 -10.58
CA PRO A 174 2.82 -23.91 -11.64
C PRO A 174 1.39 -23.68 -11.15
N ALA A 175 1.07 -24.22 -9.97
CA ALA A 175 -0.23 -24.05 -9.34
C ALA A 175 -0.46 -22.59 -8.89
N SER A 176 0.56 -21.90 -8.36
CA SER A 176 0.39 -20.52 -7.87
C SER A 176 0.27 -19.50 -8.99
N TRP A 177 1.00 -19.68 -10.09
CA TRP A 177 0.85 -18.83 -11.27
C TRP A 177 -0.52 -19.02 -11.92
N LEU A 178 -0.97 -20.26 -12.10
CA LEU A 178 -2.30 -20.52 -12.65
C LEU A 178 -3.39 -19.97 -11.73
N GLU A 179 -3.23 -20.16 -10.41
CA GLU A 179 -4.11 -19.56 -9.41
C GLU A 179 -4.12 -18.03 -9.53
N TYR A 180 -2.95 -17.38 -9.66
CA TYR A 180 -2.84 -15.94 -9.87
C TYR A 180 -3.57 -15.48 -11.13
N GLN A 181 -3.34 -16.12 -12.29
CA GLN A 181 -4.03 -15.76 -13.54
C GLN A 181 -5.55 -15.98 -13.43
N THR A 182 -5.96 -17.10 -12.84
CA THR A 182 -7.38 -17.42 -12.60
C THR A 182 -8.04 -16.34 -11.76
N TRP A 183 -7.42 -15.96 -10.64
CA TRP A 183 -7.96 -14.90 -9.78
C TRP A 183 -7.87 -13.50 -10.39
N LYS A 184 -6.91 -13.25 -11.27
CA LYS A 184 -6.81 -12.00 -12.02
C LYS A 184 -7.99 -11.79 -12.96
N VAL A 185 -8.42 -12.85 -13.65
CA VAL A 185 -9.64 -12.80 -14.49
C VAL A 185 -10.89 -12.55 -13.66
N PHE A 186 -10.94 -13.06 -12.43
CA PHE A 186 -12.02 -12.74 -11.49
C PHE A 186 -11.93 -11.34 -10.87
N GLY A 187 -10.96 -10.51 -11.29
CA GLY A 187 -10.75 -9.17 -10.72
C GLY A 187 -10.30 -9.20 -9.27
N ASN A 188 -9.72 -10.32 -8.81
CA ASN A 188 -9.23 -10.51 -7.44
C ASN A 188 -7.71 -10.36 -7.32
N ARG A 189 -7.00 -10.14 -8.43
CA ARG A 189 -5.55 -9.89 -8.46
C ARG A 189 -5.24 -8.68 -9.31
N ALA A 190 -4.31 -7.85 -8.84
CA ALA A 190 -3.86 -6.68 -9.56
C ALA A 190 -2.79 -7.04 -10.59
N GLU A 191 -2.58 -6.15 -11.55
CA GLU A 191 -1.32 -6.12 -12.30
C GLU A 191 -0.17 -5.72 -11.38
N LYS A 192 1.02 -6.28 -11.62
CA LYS A 192 2.24 -5.79 -10.98
C LYS A 192 2.48 -4.34 -11.46
N PRO A 193 2.66 -3.36 -10.57
CA PRO A 193 2.84 -1.98 -10.96
C PRO A 193 4.17 -1.83 -11.71
N GLY A 194 4.14 -1.09 -12.83
CA GLY A 194 5.34 -0.67 -13.52
C GLY A 194 5.94 0.58 -12.89
N CYS A 195 7.27 0.62 -12.73
CA CYS A 195 7.99 1.83 -12.31
C CYS A 195 8.64 2.58 -13.48
N GLY A 196 8.19 2.29 -14.71
CA GLY A 196 8.80 2.83 -15.91
C GLY A 196 10.28 2.44 -15.99
N THR A 197 11.07 3.31 -16.63
CA THR A 197 12.54 3.21 -16.72
C THR A 197 13.26 3.90 -15.56
N ASP A 198 12.51 4.44 -14.59
CA ASP A 198 13.08 5.22 -13.50
C ASP A 198 13.66 4.27 -12.46
N ALA A 199 14.96 3.97 -12.59
CA ALA A 199 15.67 3.21 -11.59
C ALA A 199 15.53 3.89 -10.21
N PRO A 200 15.45 3.11 -9.11
CA PRO A 200 15.55 3.66 -7.77
C PRO A 200 16.75 4.60 -7.66
N PRO A 201 16.64 5.72 -6.89
CA PRO A 201 17.78 6.59 -6.69
C PRO A 201 18.98 5.82 -6.13
N GLY A 202 20.20 6.12 -6.60
CA GLY A 202 21.41 5.35 -6.23
C GLY A 202 21.80 5.40 -4.74
N TRP A 203 21.10 6.20 -3.93
CA TRP A 203 21.25 6.29 -2.48
C TRP A 203 20.25 5.42 -1.71
N VAL A 204 19.24 4.86 -2.38
CA VAL A 204 18.46 3.76 -1.84
C VAL A 204 19.37 2.54 -1.77
N SER A 205 19.63 2.08 -0.56
CA SER A 205 20.54 0.96 -0.31
C SER A 205 19.86 -0.39 -0.44
N GLN A 206 18.55 -0.46 -0.20
CA GLN A 206 17.79 -1.69 -0.25
C GLN A 206 16.31 -1.39 -0.52
N PHE A 207 15.69 -2.23 -1.36
CA PHE A 207 14.24 -2.28 -1.56
C PHE A 207 13.80 -3.73 -1.34
N ILE A 208 12.95 -3.94 -0.35
CA ILE A 208 12.38 -5.24 0.03
C ILE A 208 10.90 -5.20 -0.36
N THR A 209 10.47 -6.24 -1.06
CA THR A 209 9.06 -6.47 -1.41
C THR A 209 8.86 -7.97 -1.44
N VAL A 210 7.63 -8.44 -1.27
CA VAL A 210 7.31 -9.86 -1.45
C VAL A 210 7.19 -10.13 -2.95
N PRO A 211 8.14 -10.87 -3.58
CA PRO A 211 8.14 -11.04 -5.04
C PRO A 211 7.10 -12.07 -5.53
N ASP A 212 6.41 -12.74 -4.62
CA ASP A 212 5.45 -13.81 -4.92
C ASP A 212 4.21 -13.26 -5.64
N ASP A 213 3.72 -13.97 -6.66
CA ASP A 213 2.43 -13.71 -7.31
C ASP A 213 1.26 -13.76 -6.30
N ASN A 214 1.46 -14.44 -5.18
CA ASN A 214 0.55 -14.47 -4.05
C ASN A 214 0.76 -13.36 -3.00
N ALA A 215 1.71 -12.42 -3.18
CA ALA A 215 1.88 -11.27 -2.28
C ALA A 215 0.56 -10.50 -2.10
N GLN A 216 0.30 -9.95 -0.91
CA GLN A 216 -0.88 -9.09 -0.68
C GLN A 216 -0.76 -7.76 -1.42
N LEU A 217 0.46 -7.24 -1.50
CA LEU A 217 0.80 -5.99 -2.13
C LEU A 217 1.89 -6.24 -3.15
N PHE A 218 1.69 -5.76 -4.37
CA PHE A 218 2.80 -5.56 -5.28
C PHE A 218 3.35 -4.15 -5.08
N ALA A 219 4.66 -4.02 -5.13
CA ALA A 219 5.32 -2.74 -5.00
C ALA A 219 6.49 -2.65 -5.98
N CYS A 220 6.68 -1.46 -6.55
CA CYS A 220 7.90 -1.11 -7.26
C CYS A 220 8.35 0.29 -6.82
N LEU A 221 9.65 0.53 -6.93
CA LEU A 221 10.30 1.76 -6.49
C LEU A 221 10.90 2.51 -7.69
N GLY A 222 10.68 3.82 -7.75
CA GLY A 222 11.28 4.70 -8.77
C GLY A 222 11.74 6.04 -8.19
N ALA A 223 12.48 6.82 -8.97
CA ALA A 223 13.01 8.12 -8.54
C ALA A 223 12.04 9.29 -8.83
N THR A 224 12.05 10.31 -7.97
CA THR A 224 11.49 11.63 -8.30
C THR A 224 12.63 12.66 -8.36
N THR A 225 12.32 13.91 -8.72
CA THR A 225 13.32 14.99 -8.73
C THR A 225 13.97 15.20 -7.37
N ASN A 226 13.21 15.04 -6.28
CA ASN A 226 13.65 15.34 -4.92
C ASN A 226 13.77 14.10 -4.01
N GLY A 227 13.30 12.94 -4.45
CA GLY A 227 13.22 11.76 -3.60
C GLY A 227 12.95 10.49 -4.39
N PHE A 228 12.01 9.69 -3.89
CA PHE A 228 11.55 8.48 -4.57
C PHE A 228 10.03 8.38 -4.51
N TYR A 229 9.48 7.52 -5.35
CA TYR A 229 8.08 7.12 -5.27
C TYR A 229 7.98 5.60 -5.19
N LEU A 230 6.96 5.14 -4.49
CA LEU A 230 6.55 3.76 -4.41
C LEU A 230 5.23 3.61 -5.18
N ASN A 231 5.23 2.85 -6.27
CA ASN A 231 3.98 2.42 -6.89
C ASN A 231 3.57 1.11 -6.23
N VAL A 232 2.41 1.12 -5.59
CA VAL A 232 1.84 -0.04 -4.91
C VAL A 232 0.56 -0.47 -5.60
N ALA A 233 0.26 -1.77 -5.61
CA ALA A 233 -0.99 -2.33 -6.09
C ALA A 233 -1.50 -3.41 -5.13
N ASN A 234 -2.76 -3.29 -4.73
CA ASN A 234 -3.44 -4.27 -3.89
C ASN A 234 -3.74 -5.53 -4.70
N ASN A 235 -3.00 -6.61 -4.46
CA ASN A 235 -3.16 -7.87 -5.16
C ASN A 235 -4.23 -8.77 -4.52
N ARG A 236 -5.31 -8.16 -3.99
CA ARG A 236 -6.49 -8.83 -3.43
C ARG A 236 -7.78 -8.25 -4.00
N GLY A 237 -8.81 -9.10 -4.02
CA GLY A 237 -10.18 -8.76 -4.41
C GLY A 237 -10.98 -8.00 -3.34
N PHE A 238 -10.34 -7.54 -2.27
CA PHE A 238 -10.91 -6.77 -1.18
C PHE A 238 -10.01 -5.58 -0.83
N PRO A 239 -10.54 -4.47 -0.29
CA PRO A 239 -9.72 -3.33 0.10
C PRO A 239 -8.76 -3.67 1.25
N VAL A 240 -7.58 -3.06 1.22
CA VAL A 240 -6.54 -3.16 2.26
C VAL A 240 -6.06 -1.78 2.64
N ALA A 241 -5.66 -1.59 3.90
CA ALA A 241 -4.97 -0.39 4.35
C ALA A 241 -3.46 -0.67 4.36
N LEU A 242 -2.70 0.10 3.60
CA LEU A 242 -1.25 0.14 3.71
C LEU A 242 -0.88 1.16 4.80
N GLU A 243 -0.30 0.66 5.88
CA GLU A 243 0.22 1.47 6.99
C GLU A 243 1.73 1.59 6.86
N LEU A 244 2.23 2.82 6.89
CA LEU A 244 3.62 3.20 6.69
C LEU A 244 4.13 3.85 7.97
N ASP A 245 5.31 3.43 8.42
CA ASP A 245 5.98 3.98 9.61
C ASP A 245 6.35 5.46 9.43
N GLU A 246 6.74 5.87 8.23
CA GLU A 246 7.06 7.25 7.88
C GLU A 246 5.95 7.93 7.08
N PRO A 247 5.71 9.24 7.32
CA PRO A 247 4.71 9.97 6.57
C PRO A 247 5.17 10.22 5.14
N PHE A 248 4.34 9.85 4.16
CA PHE A 248 4.54 10.22 2.76
C PHE A 248 4.26 11.71 2.52
N THR A 249 4.88 12.26 1.47
CA THR A 249 4.67 13.65 1.06
C THR A 249 3.38 13.80 0.26
N ALA A 250 3.10 12.83 -0.62
CA ALA A 250 1.88 12.77 -1.40
C ALA A 250 1.50 11.32 -1.70
N ALA A 251 0.22 11.06 -1.88
CA ALA A 251 -0.27 9.80 -2.43
C ALA A 251 -1.29 10.09 -3.53
N SER A 252 -1.10 9.47 -4.68
CA SER A 252 -1.98 9.55 -5.84
C SER A 252 -2.52 8.15 -6.14
N PRO A 253 -3.67 7.74 -5.56
CA PRO A 253 -4.33 6.52 -5.98
C PRO A 253 -4.61 6.59 -7.49
N SER A 254 -4.36 5.50 -8.22
CA SER A 254 -4.70 5.42 -9.64
C SER A 254 -6.18 5.75 -9.77
N ARG A 255 -6.52 6.79 -10.54
CA ARG A 255 -7.89 7.30 -10.63
C ARG A 255 -8.85 6.16 -10.89
N TRP A 256 -9.73 5.98 -9.93
CA TRP A 256 -10.95 5.21 -10.10
C TRP A 256 -11.90 6.06 -10.94
N GLU A 257 -12.72 5.43 -11.78
CA GLU A 257 -13.81 6.10 -12.49
C GLU A 257 -14.58 7.00 -11.50
N ASP A 258 -14.91 8.23 -11.92
CA ASP A 258 -15.50 9.28 -11.08
C ASP A 258 -16.67 8.73 -10.22
N GLY A 259 -16.45 8.52 -8.92
CA GLY A 259 -17.41 7.82 -8.06
C GLY A 259 -17.09 7.85 -6.55
N LEU A 260 -18.03 7.33 -5.75
CA LEU A 260 -17.97 7.32 -4.27
C LEU A 260 -16.75 6.61 -3.69
N SER A 261 -16.22 5.59 -4.38
CA SER A 261 -14.99 4.89 -3.98
C SER A 261 -13.75 5.77 -4.04
N GLY A 262 -13.65 6.66 -5.04
CA GLY A 262 -12.58 7.67 -5.14
C GLY A 262 -12.65 8.69 -4.00
N ILE A 263 -13.86 9.13 -3.65
CA ILE A 263 -14.10 10.04 -2.51
C ILE A 263 -13.70 9.37 -1.19
N ALA A 264 -14.07 8.11 -0.98
CA ALA A 264 -13.68 7.36 0.21
C ALA A 264 -12.15 7.22 0.30
N ALA A 265 -11.48 6.82 -0.78
CA ALA A 265 -10.02 6.71 -0.82
C ALA A 265 -9.34 8.07 -0.52
N GLU A 266 -9.86 9.18 -1.06
CA GLU A 266 -9.32 10.51 -0.78
C GLU A 266 -9.56 10.97 0.67
N LEU A 267 -10.72 10.65 1.25
CA LEU A 267 -11.03 10.93 2.66
C LEU A 267 -10.09 10.17 3.60
N PHE A 268 -9.80 8.90 3.33
CA PHE A 268 -8.90 8.10 4.16
C PHE A 268 -7.44 8.51 3.98
N ALA A 269 -7.01 8.90 2.77
CA ALA A 269 -5.64 9.40 2.53
C ALA A 269 -5.31 10.69 3.31
N ARG A 270 -6.32 11.41 3.83
CA ARG A 270 -6.14 12.61 4.66
C ARG A 270 -5.93 12.34 6.15
N THR A 271 -6.01 11.09 6.63
CA THR A 271 -5.99 10.73 8.08
C THR A 271 -4.57 10.64 8.68
N GLY A 272 -3.69 11.56 8.31
CA GLY A 272 -2.26 11.50 8.59
C GLY A 272 -1.58 10.70 7.49
N ASN A 273 -0.55 11.27 6.87
CA ASN A 273 0.12 10.74 5.67
C ASN A 273 0.88 9.41 5.91
N ARG A 274 0.42 8.54 6.79
CA ARG A 274 0.99 7.23 7.14
C ARG A 274 0.06 6.08 6.79
N ARG A 275 -1.16 6.36 6.33
CA ARG A 275 -2.15 5.32 6.03
C ARG A 275 -2.77 5.58 4.68
N LEU A 276 -2.75 4.56 3.83
CA LEU A 276 -3.32 4.61 2.49
C LEU A 276 -4.29 3.45 2.29
N LEU A 277 -5.54 3.78 1.97
CA LEU A 277 -6.52 2.77 1.60
C LEU A 277 -6.36 2.40 0.13
N LEU A 278 -6.06 1.12 -0.14
CA LEU A 278 -6.00 0.54 -1.46
C LEU A 278 -7.22 -0.35 -1.68
N MET A 279 -8.10 0.09 -2.56
CA MET A 279 -9.31 -0.63 -2.96
C MET A 279 -8.95 -1.94 -3.71
N PRO A 280 -9.89 -2.89 -3.93
CA PRO A 280 -9.61 -4.16 -4.61
C PRO A 280 -8.90 -3.96 -5.95
N THR A 281 -7.78 -4.62 -6.18
CA THR A 281 -6.95 -4.44 -7.40
C THR A 281 -6.46 -3.01 -7.66
N GLY A 282 -6.72 -2.09 -6.73
CA GLY A 282 -6.36 -0.69 -6.83
C GLY A 282 -4.87 -0.48 -6.70
N SER A 283 -4.36 0.54 -7.38
CA SER A 283 -2.98 0.96 -7.26
C SER A 283 -2.87 2.39 -6.76
N ALA A 284 -1.69 2.75 -6.27
CA ALA A 284 -1.38 4.11 -5.88
C ALA A 284 0.10 4.41 -6.06
N ARG A 285 0.42 5.67 -6.35
CA ARG A 285 1.76 6.20 -6.30
C ARG A 285 1.94 7.00 -5.02
N ILE A 286 2.87 6.58 -4.19
CA ILE A 286 3.22 7.22 -2.92
C ILE A 286 4.56 7.92 -3.12
N GLU A 287 4.63 9.21 -2.86
CA GLU A 287 5.85 9.99 -3.02
C GLU A 287 6.46 10.34 -1.68
N TYR A 288 7.77 10.14 -1.59
CA TYR A 288 8.59 10.52 -0.46
C TYR A 288 9.60 11.55 -0.91
N ASP A 289 9.71 12.62 -0.12
CA ASP A 289 10.82 13.57 -0.16
C ASP A 289 11.67 13.36 1.10
N PRO A 290 12.49 12.28 1.17
CA PRO A 290 13.23 11.97 2.37
C PRO A 290 14.24 13.07 2.64
N VAL A 291 14.33 13.48 3.92
CA VAL A 291 15.18 14.58 4.34
C VAL A 291 16.65 14.15 4.32
N ALA A 292 17.26 14.23 3.13
CA ALA A 292 18.62 14.66 2.74
C ALA A 292 19.88 14.28 3.56
N THR A 293 19.79 13.65 4.74
CA THR A 293 20.92 13.63 5.69
C THR A 293 20.98 12.44 6.63
N GLU A 294 19.91 11.65 6.80
CA GLU A 294 19.91 10.53 7.73
C GLU A 294 19.67 9.23 6.98
N ASN A 295 20.39 8.18 7.38
CA ASN A 295 19.99 6.81 7.03
C ASN A 295 18.58 6.61 7.58
N GLY A 296 17.72 5.97 6.80
CA GLY A 296 16.36 5.72 7.23
C GLY A 296 15.76 4.53 6.51
N SER A 297 14.58 4.17 6.98
CA SER A 297 13.75 3.13 6.40
C SER A 297 12.32 3.62 6.31
N ILE A 298 11.60 3.13 5.31
CA ILE A 298 10.15 3.10 5.28
C ILE A 298 9.77 1.65 5.29
N GLU A 299 8.94 1.24 6.25
CA GLU A 299 8.32 -0.07 6.34
C GLU A 299 6.81 0.08 6.18
N GLY A 300 6.25 -0.73 5.27
CA GLY A 300 4.84 -0.77 4.95
C GLY A 300 4.24 -2.11 5.31
N HIS A 301 3.16 -2.07 6.08
CA HIS A 301 2.39 -3.23 6.48
C HIS A 301 0.99 -3.15 5.87
N VAL A 302 0.59 -4.21 5.19
CA VAL A 302 -0.74 -4.32 4.63
C VAL A 302 -1.64 -4.88 5.72
N ARG A 303 -2.53 -4.04 6.21
CA ARG A 303 -3.61 -4.48 7.09
C ARG A 303 -4.88 -4.66 6.29
N ARG A 304 -5.61 -5.70 6.66
CA ARG A 304 -7.02 -5.76 6.29
C ARG A 304 -7.76 -4.67 7.05
N ASP A 305 -8.53 -3.84 6.34
CA ASP A 305 -9.40 -2.84 6.97
C ASP A 305 -10.85 -3.30 6.81
N SER A 306 -11.38 -3.92 7.87
CA SER A 306 -12.76 -4.40 7.92
C SER A 306 -13.78 -3.27 7.76
N THR A 307 -13.46 -2.06 8.20
CA THR A 307 -14.33 -0.88 8.03
C THR A 307 -14.37 -0.45 6.57
N ALA A 308 -13.20 -0.37 5.92
CA ALA A 308 -13.11 -0.06 4.51
C ALA A 308 -13.74 -1.14 3.63
N LEU A 309 -13.60 -2.42 4.01
CA LEU A 309 -14.30 -3.53 3.39
C LEU A 309 -15.81 -3.32 3.47
N LEU A 310 -16.38 -3.13 4.66
CA LEU A 310 -17.81 -2.91 4.84
C LEU A 310 -18.32 -1.69 4.03
N MET A 311 -17.55 -0.60 4.00
CA MET A 311 -17.88 0.56 3.17
C MET A 311 -17.82 0.25 1.69
N TYR A 312 -16.82 -0.50 1.22
CA TYR A 312 -16.74 -0.96 -0.16
C TYR A 312 -17.95 -1.82 -0.52
N LEU A 313 -18.34 -2.76 0.35
CA LEU A 313 -19.53 -3.58 0.14
C LEU A 313 -20.79 -2.71 0.04
N ALA A 314 -20.87 -1.66 0.86
CA ALA A 314 -21.97 -0.70 0.82
C ALA A 314 -22.07 0.03 -0.51
N VAL A 315 -20.92 0.48 -1.02
CA VAL A 315 -20.86 1.22 -2.27
C VAL A 315 -21.19 0.32 -3.46
N GLU A 316 -20.64 -0.90 -3.53
CA GLU A 316 -20.94 -1.83 -4.62
C GLU A 316 -22.40 -2.31 -4.59
N LEU A 317 -22.94 -2.63 -3.41
CA LEU A 317 -24.36 -2.98 -3.28
C LEU A 317 -25.27 -1.82 -3.66
N ALA A 318 -24.92 -0.59 -3.30
CA ALA A 318 -25.68 0.59 -3.72
C ALA A 318 -25.58 0.84 -5.23
N ARG A 319 -24.43 0.55 -5.86
CA ARG A 319 -24.21 0.68 -7.31
C ARG A 319 -25.02 -0.37 -8.09
N GLU A 320 -24.93 -1.64 -7.69
CA GLU A 320 -25.66 -2.74 -8.33
C GLU A 320 -27.19 -2.62 -8.15
N ALA A 321 -27.64 -2.07 -7.03
CA ALA A 321 -29.06 -1.74 -6.81
C ALA A 321 -29.58 -0.57 -7.67
N GLY A 322 -28.77 -0.01 -8.58
CA GLY A 322 -29.17 1.03 -9.53
C GLY A 322 -29.55 2.37 -8.88
N ALA A 323 -28.97 2.69 -7.72
CA ALA A 323 -29.39 3.86 -6.95
C ALA A 323 -28.83 5.18 -7.51
N ASP A 324 -29.62 5.88 -8.34
CA ASP A 324 -29.45 7.31 -8.59
C ASP A 324 -29.82 8.11 -7.33
N LEU A 325 -28.81 8.61 -6.62
CA LEU A 325 -28.97 9.50 -5.47
C LEU A 325 -29.52 10.87 -5.91
N LYS A 326 -30.67 11.30 -5.37
CA LYS A 326 -31.02 12.73 -5.37
C LYS A 326 -31.31 13.30 -3.98
N LEU A 327 -30.44 14.24 -3.64
CA LEU A 327 -30.38 15.07 -2.45
C LEU A 327 -31.19 16.37 -2.63
N ALA A 328 -31.51 17.00 -1.50
CA ALA A 328 -32.06 18.34 -1.27
C ALA A 328 -33.36 18.77 -2.01
N ASN A 329 -33.70 18.24 -3.19
CA ASN A 329 -34.88 18.63 -3.96
C ASN A 329 -35.94 17.53 -4.14
N GLY A 330 -35.83 16.42 -3.41
CA GLY A 330 -36.94 15.49 -3.18
C GLY A 330 -36.85 14.16 -3.92
N LYS A 331 -36.18 13.20 -3.26
CA LYS A 331 -36.12 11.72 -3.44
C LYS A 331 -35.00 11.21 -4.38
N GLN A 332 -34.32 10.07 -4.15
CA GLN A 332 -34.30 9.09 -3.04
C GLN A 332 -32.95 8.32 -3.03
N LEU A 333 -32.46 7.93 -1.83
CA LEU A 333 -31.57 6.78 -1.60
C LEU A 333 -32.27 5.87 -0.59
N GLY A 334 -32.29 4.57 -0.81
CA GLY A 334 -33.07 3.60 -0.02
C GLY A 334 -32.63 3.53 1.44
N LEU A 335 -33.46 4.08 2.33
CA LEU A 335 -33.31 4.05 3.79
C LEU A 335 -33.04 2.64 4.35
N TRP A 336 -33.54 1.62 3.65
CA TRP A 336 -33.47 0.22 4.04
C TRP A 336 -32.04 -0.36 3.94
N THR A 337 -31.29 0.00 2.90
CA THR A 337 -29.88 -0.38 2.75
C THR A 337 -29.04 0.20 3.88
N LEU A 338 -29.27 1.47 4.24
CA LEU A 338 -28.60 2.13 5.36
C LEU A 338 -28.94 1.50 6.74
N GLU A 339 -30.18 1.08 6.96
CA GLU A 339 -30.56 0.35 8.18
C GLU A 339 -29.92 -1.04 8.27
N CYS A 340 -29.86 -1.77 7.14
CA CYS A 340 -29.14 -3.04 7.04
C CYS A 340 -27.64 -2.85 7.31
N PHE A 341 -27.04 -1.77 6.79
CA PHE A 341 -25.67 -1.38 7.11
C PHE A 341 -25.48 -1.05 8.59
N GLY A 342 -26.38 -0.28 9.21
CA GLY A 342 -26.35 -0.02 10.64
C GLY A 342 -26.39 -1.29 11.49
N ARG A 343 -27.17 -2.30 11.06
CA ARG A 343 -27.20 -3.64 11.68
C ARG A 343 -25.90 -4.42 11.46
N MET A 344 -25.28 -4.33 10.28
CA MET A 344 -23.97 -4.95 10.02
C MET A 344 -22.84 -4.30 10.82
N PHE A 345 -22.82 -2.97 10.99
CA PHE A 345 -21.87 -2.28 11.86
C PHE A 345 -22.03 -2.70 13.33
N SER A 346 -23.28 -2.83 13.80
CA SER A 346 -23.59 -3.36 15.14
C SER A 346 -23.11 -4.81 15.31
N ALA A 347 -23.35 -5.67 14.31
CA ALA A 347 -22.87 -7.05 14.29
C ALA A 347 -21.33 -7.13 14.33
N THR A 348 -20.63 -6.23 13.65
CA THR A 348 -19.16 -6.18 13.67
C THR A 348 -18.63 -5.77 15.06
N GLY A 349 -19.33 -4.85 15.74
CA GLY A 349 -19.08 -4.58 17.16
C GLY A 349 -19.29 -5.80 18.05
N GLN A 350 -20.30 -6.64 17.74
CA GLN A 350 -20.56 -7.89 18.47
C GLN A 350 -19.48 -8.97 18.27
N VAL A 351 -18.89 -9.05 17.07
CA VAL A 351 -17.72 -9.92 16.80
C VAL A 351 -16.55 -9.52 17.69
N LEU A 352 -16.27 -8.21 17.80
CA LEU A 352 -15.20 -7.69 18.65
C LEU A 352 -15.49 -7.89 20.15
N THR A 353 -16.76 -8.02 20.55
CA THR A 353 -17.17 -8.30 21.94
C THR A 353 -17.45 -9.78 22.25
N GLY A 354 -17.25 -10.70 21.29
CA GLY A 354 -17.19 -12.14 21.56
C GLY A 354 -18.38 -13.02 21.16
N ASP A 355 -19.30 -12.57 20.29
CA ASP A 355 -20.38 -13.44 19.75
C ASP A 355 -20.41 -13.45 18.21
N PRO A 356 -19.50 -14.23 17.58
CA PRO A 356 -19.40 -14.30 16.12
C PRO A 356 -20.59 -15.01 15.46
N VAL A 357 -21.32 -15.87 16.18
CA VAL A 357 -22.47 -16.61 15.64
C VAL A 357 -23.69 -15.69 15.53
N ALA A 358 -23.92 -14.84 16.54
CA ALA A 358 -24.96 -13.81 16.46
C ALA A 358 -24.70 -12.82 15.31
N ALA A 359 -23.45 -12.39 15.14
CA ALA A 359 -23.06 -11.51 14.05
C ALA A 359 -23.28 -12.16 12.66
N ALA A 360 -22.91 -13.42 12.48
CA ALA A 360 -23.12 -14.16 11.24
C ALA A 360 -24.61 -14.33 10.91
N ASN A 361 -25.44 -14.64 11.91
CA ASN A 361 -26.90 -14.74 11.73
C ASN A 361 -27.53 -13.39 11.38
N GLN A 362 -27.05 -12.29 11.98
CA GLN A 362 -27.54 -10.95 11.70
C GLN A 362 -27.14 -10.47 10.30
N MET A 363 -25.94 -10.80 9.83
CA MET A 363 -25.51 -10.55 8.45
C MET A 363 -26.32 -11.36 7.44
N THR A 364 -26.56 -12.65 7.72
CA THR A 364 -27.32 -13.55 6.85
C THR A 364 -28.77 -13.08 6.69
N GLY A 365 -29.45 -12.74 7.79
CA GLY A 365 -30.83 -12.23 7.72
C GLY A 365 -30.95 -10.91 6.97
N CYS A 366 -29.98 -10.00 7.12
CA CYS A 366 -29.92 -8.75 6.35
C CYS A 366 -29.81 -9.02 4.83
N LEU A 367 -28.96 -9.96 4.43
CA LEU A 367 -28.78 -10.36 3.03
C LEU A 367 -30.04 -11.01 2.43
N GLU A 368 -30.70 -11.91 3.17
CA GLU A 368 -31.96 -12.54 2.74
C GLU A 368 -33.09 -11.52 2.54
N ASP A 369 -33.20 -10.57 3.46
CA ASP A 369 -34.21 -9.51 3.38
C ASP A 369 -33.93 -8.53 2.22
N THR A 370 -32.65 -8.14 1.97
CA THR A 370 -32.27 -7.32 0.80
C THR A 370 -32.61 -8.01 -0.51
N LEU A 371 -32.29 -9.31 -0.61
CA LEU A 371 -32.58 -10.11 -1.80
C LEU A 371 -34.10 -10.22 -2.05
N THR A 372 -34.89 -10.38 -1.00
CA THR A 372 -36.35 -10.42 -1.08
C THR A 372 -36.93 -9.07 -1.53
N HIS A 373 -36.31 -7.96 -1.13
CA HIS A 373 -36.72 -6.61 -1.53
C HIS A 373 -36.38 -6.30 -3.00
N GLU A 374 -35.17 -6.64 -3.44
CA GLU A 374 -34.74 -6.53 -4.85
C GLU A 374 -35.67 -7.31 -5.77
N VAL A 375 -35.98 -8.58 -5.48
CA VAL A 375 -36.89 -9.40 -6.31
C VAL A 375 -38.26 -8.72 -6.51
N ARG A 376 -38.78 -8.02 -5.49
CA ARG A 376 -40.05 -7.26 -5.58
C ARG A 376 -39.94 -6.02 -6.46
N LEU A 377 -38.82 -5.30 -6.44
CA LEU A 377 -38.62 -4.07 -7.24
C LEU A 377 -38.62 -4.33 -8.74
N TRP A 378 -38.23 -5.53 -9.17
CA TRP A 378 -38.23 -5.95 -10.57
C TRP A 378 -39.60 -6.45 -11.07
N GLY A 379 -40.66 -6.28 -10.27
CA GLY A 379 -42.04 -6.64 -10.64
C GLY A 379 -42.34 -8.14 -10.60
N PHE A 380 -41.44 -8.95 -10.02
CA PHE A 380 -41.74 -10.34 -9.70
C PHE A 380 -42.51 -10.38 -8.39
N ASP A 381 -43.78 -10.80 -8.43
CA ASP A 381 -44.55 -11.10 -7.24
C ASP A 381 -44.03 -12.43 -6.66
N PRO A 382 -43.35 -12.41 -5.50
CA PRO A 382 -42.79 -13.62 -4.94
C PRO A 382 -43.89 -14.28 -4.11
N ASP A 383 -44.84 -14.92 -4.78
CA ASP A 383 -45.37 -16.14 -4.20
C ASP A 383 -44.16 -17.08 -4.05
N GLU A 384 -43.95 -17.60 -2.84
CA GLU A 384 -42.80 -18.40 -2.40
C GLU A 384 -42.40 -19.52 -3.40
N GLN A 385 -43.36 -20.00 -4.20
CA GLN A 385 -43.17 -20.99 -5.25
C GLN A 385 -42.49 -20.47 -6.54
N SER A 386 -42.65 -19.21 -6.92
CA SER A 386 -42.15 -18.66 -8.19
C SER A 386 -40.65 -18.37 -8.13
N GLY A 387 -40.17 -17.89 -6.97
CA GLY A 387 -38.75 -17.83 -6.65
C GLY A 387 -38.13 -19.23 -6.70
N GLN A 388 -38.72 -20.20 -6.00
CA GLN A 388 -38.22 -21.59 -6.05
C GLN A 388 -38.22 -22.20 -7.46
N ARG A 389 -39.16 -21.87 -8.35
CA ARG A 389 -39.17 -22.33 -9.75
C ARG A 389 -38.05 -21.74 -10.62
N LEU A 390 -37.66 -20.49 -10.39
CA LEU A 390 -36.50 -19.87 -11.04
C LEU A 390 -35.18 -20.52 -10.61
N TRP A 391 -35.15 -21.14 -9.42
CA TRP A 391 -33.97 -21.78 -8.83
C TRP A 391 -33.99 -23.33 -8.87
N SER A 392 -35.12 -23.96 -9.20
CA SER A 392 -35.26 -25.43 -9.32
C SER A 392 -34.95 -25.97 -10.72
N HIS A 393 -35.00 -27.30 -10.88
CA HIS A 393 -34.80 -28.04 -12.14
C HIS A 393 -35.81 -27.69 -13.25
N ASP A 394 -36.87 -26.92 -12.98
CA ASP A 394 -37.89 -26.54 -13.97
C ASP A 394 -37.47 -25.37 -14.89
N ALA A 395 -36.26 -24.82 -14.71
CA ALA A 395 -35.71 -23.78 -15.60
C ALA A 395 -35.66 -24.21 -17.08
N ASP A 396 -35.66 -25.52 -17.36
CA ASP A 396 -35.69 -26.07 -18.71
C ASP A 396 -37.02 -25.82 -19.45
N ARG A 397 -38.07 -25.35 -18.78
CA ARG A 397 -39.35 -24.97 -19.41
C ARG A 397 -39.42 -23.51 -19.86
N LEU A 398 -38.41 -22.69 -19.56
CA LEU A 398 -38.36 -21.30 -20.01
C LEU A 398 -38.05 -21.20 -21.52
N PRO A 399 -38.47 -20.13 -22.20
CA PRO A 399 -38.05 -19.84 -23.57
C PRO A 399 -36.50 -19.83 -23.69
N PRO A 400 -35.91 -20.21 -24.84
CA PRO A 400 -34.45 -20.33 -25.01
C PRO A 400 -33.65 -19.10 -24.56
N ASP A 401 -34.17 -17.90 -24.78
CA ASP A 401 -33.48 -16.65 -24.43
C ASP A 401 -33.55 -16.35 -22.92
N ALA A 402 -34.66 -16.69 -22.28
CA ALA A 402 -34.81 -16.63 -20.82
C ALA A 402 -33.98 -17.71 -20.11
N ARG A 403 -33.82 -18.91 -20.70
CA ARG A 403 -32.88 -19.93 -20.21
C ARG A 403 -31.44 -19.45 -20.28
N ARG A 404 -31.06 -18.75 -21.35
CA ARG A 404 -29.73 -18.15 -21.50
C ARG A 404 -29.49 -17.06 -20.45
N ALA A 405 -30.45 -16.18 -20.23
CA ALA A 405 -30.36 -15.13 -19.21
C ALA A 405 -30.28 -15.73 -17.79
N VAL A 406 -31.12 -16.71 -17.44
CA VAL A 406 -31.10 -17.37 -16.12
C VAL A 406 -29.81 -18.16 -15.91
N LYS A 407 -29.26 -18.80 -16.95
CA LYS A 407 -27.95 -19.48 -16.86
C LYS A 407 -26.80 -18.49 -16.69
N ALA A 408 -26.78 -17.40 -17.45
CA ALA A 408 -25.80 -16.33 -17.29
C ALA A 408 -25.88 -15.70 -15.89
N LEU A 409 -27.09 -15.43 -15.38
CA LEU A 409 -27.32 -14.95 -14.01
C LEU A 409 -26.87 -15.95 -12.94
N ARG A 410 -27.06 -17.27 -13.16
CA ARG A 410 -26.56 -18.30 -12.24
C ARG A 410 -25.02 -18.35 -12.22
N VAL A 411 -24.38 -18.18 -13.38
CA VAL A 411 -22.91 -18.12 -13.48
C VAL A 411 -22.38 -16.86 -12.81
N LEU A 412 -22.92 -15.68 -13.16
CA LEU A 412 -22.55 -14.40 -12.53
C LEU A 412 -22.74 -14.46 -11.01
N ARG A 413 -23.86 -15.01 -10.54
CA ARG A 413 -24.14 -15.13 -9.11
C ARG A 413 -23.30 -16.20 -8.40
N ALA A 414 -22.93 -17.29 -9.07
CA ALA A 414 -21.99 -18.26 -8.52
C ALA A 414 -20.57 -17.67 -8.43
N LEU A 415 -20.19 -16.83 -9.40
CA LEU A 415 -18.93 -16.09 -9.39
C LEU A 415 -18.91 -15.04 -8.27
N ASP A 416 -20.01 -14.31 -8.07
CA ASP A 416 -20.17 -13.41 -6.94
C ASP A 416 -20.09 -14.19 -5.63
N ILE A 417 -20.86 -15.26 -5.45
CA ILE A 417 -20.84 -16.07 -4.22
C ILE A 417 -19.43 -16.63 -3.96
N ALA A 418 -18.70 -17.07 -4.99
CA ALA A 418 -17.32 -17.52 -4.85
C ALA A 418 -16.39 -16.38 -4.41
N LYS A 419 -16.51 -15.18 -5.01
CA LYS A 419 -15.79 -13.96 -4.61
C LYS A 419 -16.10 -13.59 -3.16
N TRP A 420 -17.36 -13.63 -2.75
CA TRP A 420 -17.82 -13.34 -1.38
C TRP A 420 -17.34 -14.38 -0.37
N THR A 421 -17.43 -15.67 -0.71
CA THR A 421 -17.02 -16.78 0.17
C THR A 421 -15.52 -16.78 0.37
N GLN A 422 -14.72 -16.53 -0.67
CA GLN A 422 -13.28 -16.35 -0.55
C GLN A 422 -12.95 -15.13 0.31
N THR A 423 -13.62 -14.00 0.08
CA THR A 423 -13.45 -12.79 0.89
C THR A 423 -13.75 -13.06 2.37
N ALA A 424 -14.79 -13.85 2.68
CA ALA A 424 -15.14 -14.26 4.03
C ALA A 424 -14.16 -15.29 4.63
N ALA A 425 -13.67 -16.25 3.85
CA ALA A 425 -12.67 -17.23 4.29
C ALA A 425 -11.32 -16.56 4.61
N ASP A 426 -10.88 -15.65 3.75
CA ASP A 426 -9.68 -14.83 3.99
C ASP A 426 -9.86 -13.91 5.21
N LEU A 427 -11.11 -13.50 5.52
CA LEU A 427 -11.47 -12.70 6.71
C LEU A 427 -11.20 -13.51 7.97
N PHE A 428 -11.57 -14.79 7.93
CA PHE A 428 -11.50 -15.68 9.08
C PHE A 428 -10.09 -16.19 9.38
N ILE A 429 -9.29 -16.41 8.33
CA ILE A 429 -7.94 -17.00 8.42
C ILE A 429 -6.89 -15.98 8.85
N VAL A 430 -7.01 -14.71 8.44
CA VAL A 430 -5.95 -13.70 8.61
C VAL A 430 -6.13 -12.84 9.87
N ASP A 431 -7.36 -12.43 10.23
CA ASP A 431 -7.60 -11.56 11.41
C ASP A 431 -7.26 -12.24 12.75
N ASN A 432 -7.17 -13.58 12.78
CA ASN A 432 -6.85 -14.35 13.98
C ASN A 432 -5.38 -14.76 14.09
N ASN A 433 -4.50 -14.34 13.17
CA ASN A 433 -3.09 -14.69 13.22
C ASN A 433 -2.25 -13.48 13.69
N PRO A 434 -1.77 -13.47 14.96
CA PRO A 434 -0.91 -12.39 15.48
C PRO A 434 0.47 -12.32 14.80
N ALA A 435 0.77 -13.18 13.83
CA ALA A 435 1.99 -13.13 13.01
C ALA A 435 1.95 -12.08 11.87
N ALA A 436 1.03 -11.10 11.92
CA ALA A 436 0.86 -10.05 10.91
C ALA A 436 1.97 -8.97 10.90
N ASP A 437 3.08 -9.18 11.61
CA ASP A 437 4.26 -8.29 11.62
C ASP A 437 5.17 -8.47 10.39
N LEU A 438 4.68 -9.12 9.33
CA LEU A 438 5.44 -9.23 8.09
C LEU A 438 5.48 -7.86 7.41
N VAL A 439 6.69 -7.40 7.10
CA VAL A 439 6.94 -6.21 6.29
C VAL A 439 6.62 -6.57 4.84
N ASP A 440 5.54 -6.00 4.28
CA ASP A 440 5.14 -6.25 2.89
C ASP A 440 6.00 -5.44 1.91
N VAL A 441 6.44 -4.26 2.34
CA VAL A 441 7.35 -3.40 1.59
C VAL A 441 8.29 -2.68 2.53
N ALA A 442 9.58 -2.65 2.20
CA ALA A 442 10.54 -1.80 2.88
C ALA A 442 11.50 -1.10 1.92
N VAL A 443 11.81 0.16 2.19
CA VAL A 443 12.80 0.95 1.46
C VAL A 443 13.83 1.44 2.48
N HIS A 444 15.09 1.01 2.36
CA HIS A 444 16.17 1.51 3.20
C HIS A 444 17.12 2.37 2.38
N TRP A 445 17.53 3.52 2.91
CA TRP A 445 18.52 4.39 2.28
C TRP A 445 19.68 4.71 3.20
N ARG A 446 20.83 5.00 2.58
CA ARG A 446 22.02 5.46 3.28
C ARG A 446 22.37 6.85 2.80
N GLY A 447 22.37 7.80 3.73
CA GLY A 447 22.83 9.17 3.51
C GLY A 447 22.41 9.73 2.16
N ALA A 448 21.10 9.90 1.96
CA ALA A 448 20.58 10.51 0.74
C ALA A 448 21.41 11.77 0.42
N PRO A 449 21.80 12.01 -0.85
CA PRO A 449 22.51 13.21 -1.22
C PRO A 449 21.70 14.40 -0.73
N LYS A 450 22.39 15.40 -0.18
CA LYS A 450 21.77 16.56 0.46
C LYS A 450 20.90 17.34 -0.52
N TRP A 451 19.61 17.02 -0.58
CA TRP A 451 18.62 17.80 -1.32
C TRP A 451 17.47 18.10 -0.36
N GLY A 452 17.44 19.33 0.17
CA GLY A 452 16.38 19.77 1.10
C GLY A 452 16.86 20.35 2.43
N ALA A 453 18.15 20.24 2.76
CA ALA A 453 18.71 21.03 3.86
C ALA A 453 18.80 22.49 3.38
N GLY A 454 17.80 23.32 3.70
CA GLY A 454 17.47 24.56 2.98
C GLY A 454 18.66 25.26 2.34
N ALA A 455 18.93 25.02 1.05
CA ALA A 455 20.11 25.43 0.25
C ALA A 455 21.53 25.25 0.86
N GLU A 456 21.71 25.20 2.18
CA GLU A 456 22.97 25.40 2.91
C GLU A 456 23.22 24.35 4.01
N GLY A 457 22.40 23.30 4.15
CA GLY A 457 22.72 22.24 5.11
C GLY A 457 22.19 22.41 6.54
N GLY A 458 21.19 23.26 6.77
CA GLY A 458 20.65 23.52 8.12
C GLY A 458 19.57 22.54 8.62
N ILE A 459 19.30 22.56 9.94
CA ILE A 459 18.25 21.77 10.62
C ILE A 459 17.07 22.66 10.99
N HIS A 460 15.85 22.28 10.56
CA HIS A 460 14.63 23.05 10.84
C HIS A 460 14.27 23.12 12.33
N LEU A 461 13.74 24.26 12.78
CA LEU A 461 13.46 24.54 14.20
C LEU A 461 12.43 23.58 14.82
N TYR A 462 11.43 23.13 14.08
CA TYR A 462 10.41 22.20 14.60
C TYR A 462 11.01 20.85 15.02
N ARG A 463 12.22 20.53 14.54
CA ARG A 463 12.94 19.32 14.94
C ARG A 463 13.56 19.46 16.32
N PHE A 464 13.65 20.66 16.90
CA PHE A 464 14.19 20.87 18.23
C PHE A 464 13.07 20.84 19.27
N PRO A 465 13.26 20.18 20.42
CA PRO A 465 12.27 20.19 21.49
C PRO A 465 12.13 21.63 22.02
N ALA A 466 10.96 22.22 21.79
CA ALA A 466 10.64 23.55 22.27
C ALA A 466 10.02 23.47 23.67
N VAL A 467 10.49 24.29 24.60
CA VAL A 467 9.75 24.61 25.82
C VAL A 467 8.75 25.70 25.48
N VAL A 468 7.46 25.35 25.58
CA VAL A 468 6.34 26.25 25.26
C VAL A 468 5.77 26.86 26.54
N ALA A 469 5.53 28.18 26.55
CA ALA A 469 4.87 28.85 27.66
C ALA A 469 3.96 29.98 27.16
N GLY A 470 2.81 30.20 27.81
CA GLY A 470 1.87 31.28 27.45
C GLY A 470 1.11 31.09 26.15
N ALA A 471 1.20 29.90 25.52
CA ALA A 471 0.47 29.55 24.32
C ALA A 471 -0.94 29.01 24.63
N ALA A 472 -1.94 29.37 23.83
CA ALA A 472 -3.31 28.88 23.97
C ALA A 472 -3.53 27.46 23.40
N GLY A 473 -2.56 26.94 22.64
CA GLY A 473 -2.59 25.60 22.08
C GLY A 473 -1.20 25.09 21.72
N GLU A 474 -1.16 24.01 20.93
CA GLU A 474 0.08 23.34 20.57
C GLU A 474 1.00 24.23 19.71
N SER A 475 2.24 24.43 20.17
CA SER A 475 3.27 25.22 19.47
C SER A 475 4.58 24.42 19.39
N GLY A 476 5.51 24.83 18.52
CA GLY A 476 6.80 24.15 18.36
C GLY A 476 6.74 22.90 17.49
N ARG A 477 5.60 22.65 16.82
CA ARG A 477 5.40 21.50 15.92
C ARG A 477 5.61 21.86 14.46
N HIS A 478 5.90 20.82 13.67
CA HIS A 478 5.93 20.94 12.22
C HIS A 478 4.59 21.42 11.68
N THR A 479 4.64 22.30 10.70
CA THR A 479 3.49 22.66 9.89
C THR A 479 3.96 22.96 8.47
N SER A 480 3.12 22.66 7.49
CA SER A 480 3.24 23.17 6.13
C SER A 480 2.18 24.24 5.93
N THR A 481 2.56 25.43 5.45
CA THR A 481 1.61 26.54 5.31
C THR A 481 2.10 27.57 4.30
N GLU A 482 1.23 28.51 3.95
CA GLU A 482 1.58 29.67 3.15
C GLU A 482 1.74 30.90 4.03
N ILE A 483 2.71 31.75 3.71
CA ILE A 483 2.88 33.06 4.34
C ILE A 483 2.88 34.09 3.23
N ALA A 484 1.91 35.00 3.25
CA ALA A 484 1.70 36.02 2.21
C ALA A 484 1.70 35.45 0.77
N GLY A 485 1.09 34.28 0.57
CA GLY A 485 0.98 33.61 -0.74
C GLY A 485 2.21 32.82 -1.18
N HIS A 486 3.22 32.67 -0.32
CA HIS A 486 4.39 31.83 -0.58
C HIS A 486 4.36 30.57 0.29
N ALA A 487 4.62 29.40 -0.29
CA ALA A 487 4.63 28.13 0.44
C ALA A 487 5.91 27.97 1.30
N TYR A 488 5.73 27.50 2.53
CA TYR A 488 6.79 27.18 3.50
C TYR A 488 6.53 25.77 4.09
N PRO A 489 6.98 24.70 3.41
CA PRO A 489 6.64 23.32 3.77
C PRO A 489 7.33 22.82 5.04
N GLN A 490 8.38 23.47 5.52
CA GLN A 490 9.22 23.04 6.64
C GLN A 490 9.17 24.04 7.81
N SER A 491 7.94 24.39 8.22
CA SER A 491 7.71 25.47 9.17
C SER A 491 7.47 24.99 10.60
N THR A 492 7.63 25.90 11.56
CA THR A 492 7.26 25.67 12.96
C THR A 492 6.05 26.51 13.35
N GLY A 493 4.97 25.89 13.83
CA GLY A 493 3.79 26.60 14.32
C GLY A 493 4.03 27.25 15.68
N ALA A 494 3.58 28.49 15.85
CA ALA A 494 3.71 29.27 17.08
C ALA A 494 2.41 30.00 17.41
N TRP A 495 1.77 29.67 18.54
CA TRP A 495 0.60 30.43 18.97
C TRP A 495 0.97 31.89 19.24
N VAL A 496 0.02 32.79 19.00
CA VAL A 496 0.17 34.21 19.27
C VAL A 496 -0.44 34.51 20.63
N GLY A 497 0.33 35.16 21.50
CA GLY A 497 -0.15 35.64 22.78
C GLY A 497 -1.08 36.86 22.65
N CYS A 498 -2.35 36.74 23.03
CA CYS A 498 -3.36 37.80 22.86
C CYS A 498 -3.40 38.84 23.99
N GLY A 499 -2.42 38.81 24.89
CA GLY A 499 -2.25 39.78 25.98
C GLY A 499 -0.90 39.62 26.67
N GLN A 500 -0.50 38.37 26.94
CA GLN A 500 0.86 38.02 27.32
C GLN A 500 1.55 37.27 26.17
N PRO A 501 2.87 37.39 25.98
CA PRO A 501 3.56 36.67 24.92
C PRO A 501 3.45 35.15 25.07
N ALA A 502 3.15 34.48 23.98
CA ALA A 502 3.37 33.04 23.84
C ALA A 502 4.84 32.84 23.44
N THR A 503 5.53 31.88 24.06
CA THR A 503 6.98 31.74 23.89
C THR A 503 7.38 30.32 23.55
N LEU A 504 8.38 30.21 22.66
CA LEU A 504 9.08 28.99 22.26
C LEU A 504 10.54 29.15 22.65
N ALA A 505 11.06 28.29 23.51
CA ALA A 505 12.48 28.28 23.88
C ALA A 505 13.16 26.99 23.45
N TYR A 506 14.32 27.12 22.82
CA TYR A 506 15.14 26.06 22.26
C TYR A 506 16.53 26.09 22.88
N ARG A 507 17.12 24.90 23.06
CA ARG A 507 18.48 24.71 23.52
C ARG A 507 19.34 24.22 22.35
N ILE A 508 20.36 24.99 21.99
CA ILE A 508 21.16 24.78 20.78
C ILE A 508 22.68 24.68 21.05
N GLU A 509 23.10 24.86 22.31
CA GLU A 509 24.44 24.55 22.86
C GLU A 509 25.66 25.09 22.08
N GLY A 510 25.50 26.15 21.31
CA GLY A 510 26.56 26.79 20.54
C GLY A 510 27.04 25.99 19.32
N ASP A 511 26.30 24.95 18.91
CA ASP A 511 26.65 24.11 17.76
C ASP A 511 26.30 24.79 16.41
N TYR A 512 25.55 25.89 16.47
CA TYR A 512 25.04 26.60 15.30
C TYR A 512 25.64 28.00 15.20
N ARG A 513 25.70 28.51 13.96
CA ARG A 513 26.26 29.82 13.60
C ARG A 513 25.19 30.77 13.10
N ARG A 514 24.20 30.26 12.36
CA ARG A 514 23.14 31.07 11.76
C ARG A 514 21.77 30.47 12.04
N LEU A 515 20.80 31.34 12.28
CA LEU A 515 19.39 31.04 12.22
C LEU A 515 18.81 31.76 11.00
N LYS A 516 18.25 31.01 10.05
CA LYS A 516 17.65 31.54 8.82
C LYS A 516 16.18 31.16 8.76
N GLY A 517 15.37 31.93 8.02
CA GLY A 517 13.96 31.64 7.76
C GLY A 517 13.11 32.89 7.59
N THR A 518 11.80 32.74 7.76
CA THR A 518 10.82 33.83 7.72
C THR A 518 9.91 33.76 8.93
N VAL A 519 9.64 34.88 9.59
CA VAL A 519 8.56 34.97 10.57
C VAL A 519 7.33 35.57 9.90
N GLY A 520 6.17 34.96 10.11
CA GLY A 520 4.93 35.39 9.46
C GLY A 520 3.68 34.85 10.12
N LEU A 521 2.55 35.06 9.44
CA LEU A 521 1.23 34.64 9.89
C LEU A 521 0.59 33.76 8.81
N ALA A 522 -0.04 32.67 9.25
CA ALA A 522 -0.74 31.72 8.37
C ALA A 522 -2.01 32.33 7.74
N PRO A 523 -2.53 31.77 6.62
CA PRO A 523 -3.59 32.42 5.84
C PRO A 523 -4.92 32.56 6.58
N HIS A 524 -5.20 31.70 7.56
CA HIS A 524 -6.40 31.75 8.41
C HIS A 524 -6.34 32.80 9.52
N THR A 525 -5.26 33.58 9.58
CA THR A 525 -5.10 34.66 10.56
C THR A 525 -6.03 35.84 10.25
N PRO A 526 -6.70 36.45 11.24
CA PRO A 526 -7.51 37.64 11.01
C PRO A 526 -6.74 38.77 10.30
N ALA A 527 -7.34 39.35 9.24
CA ALA A 527 -6.65 40.28 8.34
C ALA A 527 -6.04 41.51 9.02
N GLY A 528 -6.63 41.98 10.12
CA GLY A 528 -6.16 43.14 10.88
C GLY A 528 -5.14 42.83 11.99
N LEU A 529 -4.80 41.55 12.21
CA LEU A 529 -3.89 41.17 13.30
C LEU A 529 -2.46 41.62 13.00
N THR A 530 -1.85 42.31 13.96
CA THR A 530 -0.43 42.64 13.95
C THR A 530 0.26 41.98 15.14
N VAL A 531 1.33 41.25 14.86
CA VAL A 531 2.04 40.43 15.85
C VAL A 531 3.49 40.87 15.93
N ARG A 532 3.99 41.04 17.14
CA ARG A 532 5.41 41.23 17.42
C ARG A 532 6.06 39.89 17.74
N VAL A 533 7.12 39.58 17.01
CA VAL A 533 8.01 38.46 17.26
C VAL A 533 9.34 38.99 17.76
N THR A 534 9.67 38.69 19.01
CA THR A 534 10.97 39.01 19.63
C THR A 534 11.80 37.73 19.70
N VAL A 535 12.99 37.75 19.09
CA VAL A 535 13.98 36.68 19.15
C VAL A 535 15.05 37.09 20.15
N THR A 536 15.25 36.27 21.16
CA THR A 536 16.28 36.44 22.20
C THR A 536 17.21 35.24 22.22
N ALA A 537 18.48 35.48 22.53
CA ALA A 537 19.51 34.46 22.67
C ALA A 537 20.30 34.69 23.95
N ASP A 538 20.40 33.69 24.82
CA ASP A 538 21.04 33.78 26.14
C ASP A 538 20.60 35.02 26.95
N GLY A 539 19.30 35.35 26.86
CA GLY A 539 18.71 36.53 27.51
C GLY A 539 18.92 37.86 26.79
N ARG A 540 19.69 37.91 25.70
CA ARG A 540 19.92 39.11 24.88
C ARG A 540 18.97 39.16 23.69
N GLU A 541 18.38 40.31 23.41
CA GLU A 541 17.58 40.51 22.19
C GLU A 541 18.46 40.46 20.93
N LEU A 542 18.09 39.60 19.99
CA LEU A 542 18.72 39.51 18.66
C LEU A 542 17.91 40.24 17.59
N ALA A 543 16.58 40.15 17.66
CA ALA A 543 15.69 40.79 16.70
C ALA A 543 14.30 41.01 17.27
N VAL A 544 13.64 42.08 16.79
CA VAL A 544 12.21 42.33 16.97
C VAL A 544 11.60 42.59 15.60
N ARG A 545 10.49 41.94 15.30
CA ARG A 545 9.78 42.06 14.02
C ARG A 545 8.29 42.18 14.27
N ASP A 546 7.66 43.20 13.70
CA ASP A 546 6.21 43.30 13.65
C ASP A 546 5.75 42.76 12.29
N VAL A 547 4.87 41.75 12.30
CA VAL A 547 4.36 41.06 11.12
C VAL A 547 2.85 41.19 11.02
N THR A 548 2.36 41.24 9.79
CA THR A 548 0.93 41.19 9.43
C THR A 548 0.72 40.09 8.38
N PRO A 549 -0.51 39.63 8.08
CA PRO A 549 -0.73 38.55 7.11
C PRO A 549 -0.12 38.84 5.73
N ALA A 550 -0.10 40.12 5.31
CA ALA A 550 0.51 40.57 4.05
C ALA A 550 1.99 40.96 4.14
N ARG A 551 2.60 41.00 5.34
CA ARG A 551 3.98 41.50 5.55
C ARG A 551 4.74 40.58 6.50
N PRO A 552 5.27 39.46 5.98
CA PRO A 552 6.22 38.65 6.73
C PRO A 552 7.57 39.35 6.84
N ALA A 553 8.42 38.86 7.74
CA ALA A 553 9.77 39.39 7.90
C ALA A 553 10.81 38.26 7.83
N PRO A 554 11.86 38.38 7.01
CA PRO A 554 12.95 37.41 7.02
C PRO A 554 13.75 37.49 8.34
N ILE A 555 14.28 36.35 8.76
CA ILE A 555 15.26 36.23 9.83
C ILE A 555 16.55 35.63 9.27
N ASP A 556 17.66 36.28 9.57
CA ASP A 556 19.01 35.77 9.31
C ASP A 556 19.92 36.31 10.43
N LEU A 557 20.00 35.55 11.51
CA LEU A 557 20.59 35.98 12.78
C LEU A 557 21.87 35.19 13.05
N ASP A 558 22.89 35.89 13.55
CA ASP A 558 24.08 35.24 14.10
C ASP A 558 23.72 34.63 15.47
N VAL A 559 23.83 33.32 15.55
CA VAL A 559 23.63 32.53 16.76
C VAL A 559 24.90 31.79 17.17
N SER A 560 26.04 32.23 16.67
CA SER A 560 27.34 31.73 17.10
C SER A 560 27.44 31.82 18.61
N THR A 561 27.87 30.74 19.26
CA THR A 561 28.02 30.60 20.72
C THR A 561 26.73 30.62 21.54
N VAL A 562 25.57 30.82 20.91
CA VAL A 562 24.28 30.86 21.61
C VAL A 562 23.95 29.50 22.17
N ARG A 563 23.51 29.44 23.44
CA ARG A 563 23.06 28.18 24.06
C ARG A 563 21.55 28.07 24.09
N ASP A 564 20.87 29.17 24.41
CA ASP A 564 19.43 29.25 24.57
C ASP A 564 18.86 30.26 23.57
N LEU A 565 17.92 29.83 22.73
CA LEU A 565 17.23 30.66 21.73
C LEU A 565 15.74 30.71 22.06
N ARG A 566 15.14 31.90 22.15
CA ARG A 566 13.74 32.07 22.50
C ARG A 566 13.02 33.01 21.55
N PHE A 567 11.84 32.59 21.10
CA PHE A 567 10.88 33.40 20.35
C PHE A 567 9.74 33.76 21.28
N ALA A 568 9.40 35.04 21.36
CA ALA A 568 8.21 35.54 22.03
C ALA A 568 7.28 36.19 21.00
N VAL A 569 6.06 35.67 20.91
CA VAL A 569 5.07 36.02 19.89
C VAL A 569 3.85 36.62 20.59
N VAL A 570 3.60 37.90 20.36
CA VAL A 570 2.53 38.65 21.05
C VAL A 570 1.78 39.57 20.10
N ARG A 571 0.46 39.68 20.26
CA ARG A 571 -0.35 40.66 19.55
C ARG A 571 0.02 42.08 19.98
N VAL A 572 0.23 42.96 19.02
CA VAL A 572 0.44 44.40 19.24
C VAL A 572 -0.60 45.28 18.53
N GLY A 573 -1.44 44.70 17.67
CA GLY A 573 -2.57 45.39 17.04
C GLY A 573 -3.61 44.41 16.50
N GLY A 574 -4.84 44.89 16.28
CA GLY A 574 -5.97 44.07 15.83
C GLY A 574 -6.56 43.16 16.92
N GLU A 575 -7.34 42.16 16.51
CA GLU A 575 -8.00 41.20 17.39
C GLU A 575 -7.57 39.76 17.06
N CYS A 576 -7.34 38.97 18.10
CA CYS A 576 -7.16 37.53 17.93
C CYS A 576 -8.53 36.89 17.67
N GLY A 577 -8.57 35.87 16.81
CA GLY A 577 -9.74 35.01 16.63
C GLY A 577 -9.63 33.72 17.44
N THR A 578 -10.63 32.87 17.26
CA THR A 578 -10.51 31.43 17.55
C THR A 578 -9.89 30.72 16.36
N SER A 579 -9.14 29.65 16.63
CA SER A 579 -8.55 28.79 15.60
C SER A 579 -8.29 27.41 16.20
N SER A 580 -8.28 26.37 15.36
CA SER A 580 -7.79 25.04 15.75
C SER A 580 -6.28 24.91 15.62
N THR A 581 -5.62 25.83 14.90
CA THR A 581 -4.18 25.82 14.63
C THR A 581 -3.53 27.18 14.90
N ALA A 582 -2.23 27.20 15.15
CA ALA A 582 -1.46 28.40 15.44
C ALA A 582 -1.50 29.45 14.30
N TYR A 583 -1.56 30.73 14.65
CA TYR A 583 -1.45 31.84 13.68
C TYR A 583 -0.02 32.16 13.28
N GLY A 584 0.88 32.18 14.26
CA GLY A 584 2.29 32.51 14.05
C GLY A 584 3.04 31.34 13.42
N VAL A 585 3.93 31.66 12.49
CA VAL A 585 4.72 30.67 11.76
C VAL A 585 6.17 31.12 11.70
N LEU A 586 7.08 30.22 12.08
CA LEU A 586 8.51 30.30 11.76
C LEU A 586 8.71 29.53 10.44
N GLY A 587 8.44 30.22 9.32
CA GLY A 587 8.43 29.72 7.95
C GLY A 587 9.81 29.27 7.50
N ASP A 588 9.95 27.99 7.19
CA ASP A 588 11.22 27.32 6.84
C ASP A 588 12.39 27.77 7.73
N ALA A 589 12.14 27.95 9.03
CA ALA A 589 13.17 28.41 9.94
C ALA A 589 14.13 27.26 10.27
N TYR A 590 15.43 27.45 10.04
CA TYR A 590 16.46 26.44 10.28
C TYR A 590 17.76 27.03 10.84
N LEU A 591 18.53 26.17 11.52
CA LEU A 591 19.82 26.48 12.08
C LEU A 591 20.94 25.89 11.22
N VAL A 592 21.92 26.71 10.86
CA VAL A 592 23.13 26.32 10.11
C VAL A 592 24.32 26.37 11.06
N GLY A 593 25.14 25.33 11.07
CA GLY A 593 26.44 25.39 11.73
C GLY A 593 27.22 24.09 11.70
N ASP A 594 28.25 24.04 12.55
CA ASP A 594 29.22 22.95 12.64
C ASP A 594 28.66 21.75 13.42
N ALA A 595 27.34 21.71 13.66
CA ALA A 595 26.65 20.63 14.36
C ALA A 595 26.99 19.24 13.80
N SER A 596 27.50 19.15 12.57
CA SER A 596 28.01 17.89 12.03
C SER A 596 29.24 17.33 12.75
N THR A 597 30.03 18.15 13.45
CA THR A 597 31.30 17.75 14.08
C THR A 597 31.04 16.78 15.23
N PRO A 598 31.30 15.47 15.04
CA PRO A 598 31.10 14.50 16.10
C PRO A 598 32.10 14.77 17.22
N MET A 599 31.63 14.76 18.47
CA MET A 599 32.50 14.70 19.63
C MET A 599 32.96 13.26 19.84
N PRO A 600 34.23 13.04 20.22
CA PRO A 600 34.75 11.70 20.48
C PRO A 600 34.11 11.06 21.73
N GLU A 601 33.58 11.88 22.63
CA GLU A 601 33.03 11.48 23.92
C GLU A 601 31.71 12.20 24.22
N LEU A 602 30.90 11.58 25.09
CA LEU A 602 29.65 12.14 25.59
C LEU A 602 29.89 13.47 26.34
N PRO A 603 29.18 14.57 26.01
CA PRO A 603 29.33 15.82 26.72
C PRO A 603 28.88 15.71 28.18
N ALA A 604 29.60 16.38 29.08
CA ALA A 604 29.37 16.33 30.53
C ALA A 604 27.95 16.78 30.96
N GLY A 605 27.25 17.56 30.13
CA GLY A 605 25.86 17.96 30.37
C GLY A 605 24.86 16.79 30.41
N TYR A 606 25.16 15.67 29.75
CA TYR A 606 24.30 14.49 29.70
C TYR A 606 24.56 13.51 30.85
N VAL A 607 25.75 13.55 31.46
CA VAL A 607 26.17 12.63 32.53
C VAL A 607 25.35 12.89 33.80
N GLY A 608 24.82 11.84 34.44
CA GLY A 608 24.04 11.95 35.67
C GLY A 608 22.90 10.94 35.73
N THR A 609 22.13 10.98 36.82
CA THR A 609 20.90 10.18 36.95
C THR A 609 19.71 11.05 36.56
N TRP A 610 18.83 10.53 35.71
CA TRP A 610 17.68 11.25 35.19
C TRP A 610 16.41 10.43 35.35
N THR A 611 15.30 11.08 35.66
CA THR A 611 14.01 10.42 35.88
C THR A 611 12.90 11.17 35.14
N GLY A 612 11.93 10.45 34.57
CA GLY A 612 10.77 11.06 33.91
C GLY A 612 9.68 10.04 33.61
N GLN A 613 8.73 10.46 32.77
CA GLN A 613 7.64 9.62 32.27
C GLN A 613 7.83 9.46 30.75
N MET A 614 7.89 8.22 30.29
CA MET A 614 7.91 7.87 28.86
C MET A 614 6.47 7.76 28.36
N THR A 615 6.20 8.41 27.23
CA THR A 615 4.94 8.29 26.50
C THR A 615 5.17 7.45 25.26
N GLN A 616 4.35 6.40 25.09
CA GLN A 616 4.38 5.50 23.94
C GLN A 616 2.94 5.32 23.44
N PRO A 617 2.55 6.00 22.35
CA PRO A 617 1.22 5.86 21.78
C PRO A 617 0.88 4.38 21.49
N GLY A 618 -0.34 3.97 21.84
CA GLY A 618 -0.81 2.59 21.67
C GLY A 618 -0.45 1.61 22.80
N SER A 619 0.48 1.96 23.70
CA SER A 619 0.77 1.12 24.86
C SER A 619 -0.27 1.33 25.98
N PRO A 620 -0.90 0.27 26.52
CA PRO A 620 -1.86 0.38 27.62
C PRO A 620 -1.21 0.83 28.94
N GLN A 621 0.13 0.75 29.03
CA GLN A 621 0.89 1.19 30.19
C GLN A 621 1.45 2.61 30.03
N SER A 622 1.17 3.30 28.92
CA SER A 622 1.62 4.67 28.69
C SER A 622 0.73 5.69 29.43
N PRO A 623 1.30 6.73 30.08
CA PRO A 623 2.74 6.93 30.30
C PRO A 623 3.28 6.05 31.43
N TYR A 624 4.54 5.63 31.35
CA TYR A 624 5.21 4.84 32.38
C TYR A 624 6.50 5.51 32.88
N SER A 625 6.88 5.25 34.14
CA SER A 625 8.08 5.83 34.73
C SER A 625 9.36 5.24 34.13
N MET A 626 10.36 6.08 33.96
CA MET A 626 11.71 5.67 33.57
C MET A 626 12.77 6.35 34.42
N THR A 627 13.84 5.62 34.70
CA THR A 627 15.07 6.13 35.32
C THR A 627 16.26 5.72 34.48
N VAL A 628 17.15 6.66 34.17
CA VAL A 628 18.39 6.39 33.44
C VAL A 628 19.59 6.94 34.20
N VAL A 629 20.66 6.16 34.27
CA VAL A 629 21.96 6.59 34.79
C VAL A 629 22.90 6.69 33.60
N VAL A 630 23.34 7.90 33.27
CA VAL A 630 24.24 8.19 32.16
C VAL A 630 25.64 8.51 32.70
N ARG A 631 26.66 7.89 32.11
CA ARG A 631 28.09 7.99 32.46
C ARG A 631 28.86 8.55 31.26
N ALA A 632 30.04 9.11 31.52
CA ALA A 632 30.95 9.52 30.45
C ALA A 632 31.44 8.29 29.67
N GLY A 633 31.61 8.43 28.35
CA GLY A 633 32.15 7.39 27.51
C GLY A 633 32.36 7.86 26.07
N ALA A 634 33.20 7.13 25.35
CA ALA A 634 33.49 7.36 23.93
C ALA A 634 32.40 6.74 23.03
N THR A 635 32.38 7.14 21.75
CA THR A 635 31.50 6.51 20.76
C THR A 635 31.69 4.98 20.73
N ASN A 636 30.56 4.26 20.67
CA ASN A 636 30.40 2.81 20.82
C ASN A 636 30.62 2.24 22.23
N ALA A 637 30.88 3.06 23.24
CA ALA A 637 30.86 2.60 24.63
C ALA A 637 29.43 2.49 25.15
N GLU A 638 29.20 1.57 26.09
CA GLU A 638 28.02 1.60 26.95
C GLU A 638 28.14 2.83 27.88
N ILE A 639 27.21 3.77 27.73
CA ILE A 639 27.21 5.03 28.47
C ILE A 639 26.06 5.13 29.47
N GLY A 640 25.15 4.17 29.54
CA GLY A 640 24.10 4.25 30.54
C GLY A 640 23.30 2.99 30.77
N THR A 641 22.60 2.97 31.90
CA THR A 641 21.65 1.94 32.28
C THR A 641 20.29 2.57 32.48
N VAL A 642 19.24 1.92 31.98
CA VAL A 642 17.86 2.41 32.03
C VAL A 642 16.95 1.40 32.71
N SER A 643 15.94 1.87 33.42
CA SER A 643 14.95 1.07 34.13
C SER A 643 13.55 1.62 33.88
N TYR A 644 12.62 0.70 33.62
CA TYR A 644 11.19 0.93 33.44
C TYR A 644 10.42 0.10 34.49
N PRO A 645 10.29 0.59 35.74
CA PRO A 645 9.77 -0.22 36.85
C PRO A 645 8.37 -0.77 36.61
N ALA A 646 7.47 0.01 36.00
CA ALA A 646 6.09 -0.41 35.72
C ALA A 646 6.00 -1.55 34.69
N LEU A 647 7.03 -1.72 33.85
CA LEU A 647 7.09 -2.77 32.83
C LEU A 647 7.91 -3.98 33.31
N GLY A 648 8.64 -3.86 34.43
CA GLY A 648 9.63 -4.85 34.83
C GLY A 648 10.83 -4.93 33.88
N CYS A 649 11.11 -3.84 33.13
CA CYS A 649 12.19 -3.78 32.14
C CYS A 649 13.39 -2.97 32.59
N SER A 650 14.55 -3.34 32.03
CA SER A 650 15.79 -2.56 32.13
C SER A 650 16.55 -2.64 30.81
N GLY A 651 17.57 -1.82 30.63
CA GLY A 651 18.40 -1.87 29.44
C GLY A 651 19.73 -1.15 29.62
N THR A 652 20.52 -1.14 28.57
CA THR A 652 21.75 -0.35 28.48
C THR A 652 21.72 0.55 27.25
N TRP A 653 22.41 1.69 27.33
CA TRP A 653 22.53 2.65 26.23
C TRP A 653 23.96 2.64 25.69
N THR A 654 24.12 2.31 24.42
CA THR A 654 25.39 2.37 23.70
C THR A 654 25.46 3.68 22.91
N LEU A 655 26.49 4.50 23.15
CA LEU A 655 26.68 5.75 22.43
C LEU A 655 26.97 5.49 20.95
N ARG A 656 26.21 6.09 20.03
CA ARG A 656 26.49 6.02 18.58
C ARG A 656 27.07 7.30 18.05
N ARG A 657 26.59 8.44 18.54
CA ARG A 657 27.08 9.75 18.14
C ARG A 657 26.90 10.76 19.27
N ALA A 658 27.89 11.61 19.45
CA ALA A 658 27.85 12.70 20.41
C ALA A 658 28.06 14.05 19.71
N GLN A 659 27.22 15.03 20.07
CA GLN A 659 27.34 16.46 19.79
C GLN A 659 26.91 17.20 21.07
N ARG A 660 27.14 18.51 21.19
CA ARG A 660 26.75 19.22 22.44
C ARG A 660 25.23 19.31 22.59
N SER A 661 24.52 19.50 21.49
CA SER A 661 23.06 19.66 21.43
C SER A 661 22.29 18.38 21.12
N ARG A 662 22.97 17.30 20.71
CA ARG A 662 22.35 16.03 20.31
C ARG A 662 23.25 14.85 20.62
N VAL A 663 22.69 13.81 21.19
CA VAL A 663 23.34 12.53 21.41
C VAL A 663 22.45 11.44 20.83
N GLU A 664 23.03 10.54 20.04
CA GLU A 664 22.35 9.36 19.50
C GLU A 664 22.87 8.14 20.25
N VAL A 665 21.95 7.34 20.79
CA VAL A 665 22.26 6.07 21.47
C VAL A 665 21.45 4.94 20.87
N VAL A 666 21.91 3.72 21.05
CA VAL A 666 21.06 2.53 20.87
C VAL A 666 20.79 1.97 22.25
N GLU A 667 19.51 1.84 22.57
CA GLU A 667 19.03 1.18 23.77
C GLU A 667 18.89 -0.32 23.51
N HIS A 668 19.56 -1.13 24.33
CA HIS A 668 19.43 -2.57 24.37
C HIS A 668 18.56 -2.95 25.58
N ILE A 669 17.26 -3.17 25.37
CA ILE A 669 16.32 -3.50 26.45
C ILE A 669 16.38 -5.00 26.76
N THR A 670 16.49 -5.36 28.05
CA THR A 670 16.48 -6.73 28.56
C THR A 670 15.48 -6.88 29.73
N VAL A 671 14.67 -7.95 29.69
CA VAL A 671 13.71 -8.32 30.75
C VAL A 671 13.72 -9.83 30.88
N ASN A 672 14.11 -10.42 32.02
CA ASN A 672 13.89 -11.85 32.31
C ASN A 672 14.14 -12.84 31.13
N GLY A 673 15.03 -12.52 30.17
CA GLY A 673 15.25 -13.26 28.93
C GLY A 673 14.36 -12.96 27.70
N GLN A 674 13.34 -12.10 27.77
CA GLN A 674 12.45 -11.73 26.64
C GLN A 674 12.23 -10.21 26.49
N CYS A 675 13.31 -9.47 26.27
CA CYS A 675 13.28 -8.23 25.48
C CYS A 675 14.54 -8.23 24.62
N VAL A 676 14.37 -8.15 23.30
CA VAL A 676 15.44 -8.16 22.30
C VAL A 676 15.04 -7.17 21.22
N VAL A 677 14.97 -5.89 21.59
CA VAL A 677 14.80 -4.82 20.61
C VAL A 677 15.89 -3.80 20.87
N ASP A 678 16.69 -3.57 19.84
CA ASP A 678 17.61 -2.44 19.77
C ASP A 678 16.80 -1.22 19.34
N VAL A 679 16.61 -0.28 20.25
CA VAL A 679 15.83 0.94 19.97
C VAL A 679 16.81 2.09 19.77
N PRO A 680 16.92 2.67 18.57
CA PRO A 680 17.72 3.87 18.38
C PRO A 680 17.00 5.05 19.04
N LEU A 681 17.69 5.74 19.93
CA LEU A 681 17.17 6.90 20.65
C LEU A 681 18.02 8.13 20.38
N GLU A 682 17.37 9.27 20.40
CA GLU A 682 17.96 10.58 20.33
C GLU A 682 17.72 11.32 21.67
N ILE A 683 18.78 11.94 22.18
CA ILE A 683 18.77 12.68 23.44
C ILE A 683 19.21 14.12 23.18
N ARG A 684 18.39 15.08 23.63
CA ARG A 684 18.68 16.51 23.51
C ARG A 684 18.49 17.22 24.85
N PRO A 685 19.37 18.15 25.24
CA PRO A 685 19.11 19.00 26.38
C PRO A 685 17.97 19.95 26.04
N THR A 686 17.15 20.29 27.03
CA THR A 686 16.11 21.32 26.92
C THR A 686 16.60 22.62 27.55
N ALA A 687 15.91 23.73 27.25
CA ALA A 687 16.28 25.07 27.75
C ALA A 687 16.22 25.17 29.29
N ASP A 688 15.43 24.33 29.95
CA ASP A 688 15.30 24.26 31.41
C ASP A 688 16.25 23.22 32.05
N GLY A 689 17.24 22.71 31.31
CA GLY A 689 18.26 21.81 31.83
C GLY A 689 17.81 20.35 32.04
N ARG A 690 16.66 19.96 31.46
CA ARG A 690 16.20 18.57 31.39
C ARG A 690 16.77 17.88 30.15
N LEU A 691 16.57 16.57 30.05
CA LEU A 691 16.86 15.80 28.82
C LEU A 691 15.55 15.41 28.14
N TYR A 692 15.37 15.80 26.89
CA TYR A 692 14.38 15.20 26.01
C TYR A 692 14.96 13.93 25.39
N VAL A 693 14.25 12.83 25.51
CA VAL A 693 14.60 11.53 24.93
C VAL A 693 13.49 11.14 23.97
N ALA A 694 13.83 10.71 22.77
CA ALA A 694 12.87 10.31 21.74
C ALA A 694 13.42 9.17 20.89
N GLY A 695 12.54 8.37 20.27
CA GLY A 695 12.95 7.48 19.19
C GLY A 695 13.67 8.26 18.08
N ALA A 696 14.84 7.79 17.64
CA ALA A 696 15.58 8.44 16.55
C ALA A 696 14.94 8.13 15.19
N GLY A 697 15.01 9.08 14.24
CA GLY A 697 14.52 8.92 12.87
C GLY A 697 13.11 9.48 12.62
N ASP A 698 12.27 9.52 13.64
CA ASP A 698 10.87 9.93 13.51
C ASP A 698 10.67 11.46 13.43
N THR A 699 9.81 11.92 12.51
CA THR A 699 9.24 13.28 12.53
C THR A 699 8.22 13.49 13.68
N ALA A 700 7.63 12.40 14.16
CA ALA A 700 6.79 12.33 15.36
C ALA A 700 7.20 11.07 16.15
N PRO A 701 7.95 11.22 17.25
CA PRO A 701 8.60 10.08 17.88
C PRO A 701 7.60 9.05 18.40
N THR A 702 7.82 7.79 18.07
CA THR A 702 7.05 6.63 18.57
C THR A 702 7.13 6.46 20.08
N VAL A 703 8.20 6.96 20.71
CA VAL A 703 8.36 7.07 22.16
C VAL A 703 9.03 8.39 22.51
N TRP A 704 8.59 9.07 23.57
CA TRP A 704 9.31 10.23 24.08
C TRP A 704 9.16 10.45 25.58
N ALA A 705 10.17 11.06 26.18
CA ALA A 705 10.19 11.45 27.59
C ALA A 705 10.90 12.80 27.77
N THR A 706 10.58 13.51 28.85
CA THR A 706 11.42 14.59 29.37
C THR A 706 11.88 14.24 30.77
N LEU A 707 13.20 14.18 30.95
CA LEU A 707 13.84 13.66 32.14
C LEU A 707 14.47 14.77 32.95
N THR A 708 14.20 14.77 34.25
CA THR A 708 14.79 15.68 35.22
C THR A 708 15.97 15.00 35.91
N ARG A 709 17.08 15.72 36.10
CA ARG A 709 18.24 15.20 36.83
C ARG A 709 17.87 14.97 38.29
N THR A 710 18.34 13.85 38.86
CA THR A 710 18.16 13.48 40.27
C THR A 710 19.53 13.18 40.87
N GLY A 711 19.80 13.76 42.04
CA GLY A 711 21.16 13.89 42.61
C GLY A 711 21.85 15.16 42.15
#